data_AF-A0A852PHP1-F1
#
_entry.id   AF-A0A852PHP1-F1
#
_cell.length_a   1.000
_cell.length_b   1.000
_cell.length_c   1.000
_cell.angle_alpha   90.00
_cell.angle_beta   90.00
_cell.angle_gamma   90.00
#
_symmetry.space_group_name_H-M   'P 1'
#
loop_
_entity.id
_entity.type
_entity.pdbx_description
1 polymer ?
#
loop_
_entity_poly.entity_id
_entity_poly.type
_entity_poly.pdbx_seq_one_letter_code
_entity_poly.pdbx_strand_id
1 'polypeptide(L)'
;QYESAREDRRAKVDASYKYIFEVLSATLGLDLPTVEEMILDVPSLDAFDSFFAKGGKKSLKIFYQEGDARGVECGRKIPGVEKGGKIMQFYLDKTPDKIVGLCLFFVRCKNDNSINEKTIHEDIFFGVLDATDGLLTGAKNIIEKVFLPALLTTSNWGGLSQSKQGTKDKQNFVEAMNRYVSFLEGAAASVEGMVELKKIDYIDFSELQSFEKITAAADNYDMVHQLEEVLMVWYSQIEHVLIASKQIRKEAKDSGPLTELEHWKYMSSRLNFIIEQIKGQNCKTVINVLKVAHSKILKSWQELDARITEAANESKDNVKYLSTLEKVCRPLYSTDVVSMTHGIPNLIKSVQMIHRVSKYYNTSERMTSLLIKVTNQMVITCKAYITDAGLSGVWEQETSTVLEKIKDCICLLKEYQKCFREAKKEIVETLGEKAFEVSEMYIFGKSEAFCRRLEKITEMIAVEQNFNALSLCAIEGIDLMAVKFKNVYHIFQKKPYDTLDPQITEFDVDFVKFMSEVERLEAQIQNFMRTCFGKIFSSQNALQLLQRFQNLNLPCLQEETARTVGRILQHYIADLKATKKLYQTQKDDPPLARNMPPIAGRILWVRQLFRRIHEPISYFQKNSNILASPEGKAVVQSYNKLAYVLVEFEVVYHNAWMKEMSQLQYPLQSTIFVRHPTTEKFLVNFDPQILEIVRETKCMIKLGLEVPEQAVKLAIIENKLKSNKMQLEGIVQCYEDLRQETPNIFLNLLTPKIKKTEDVLRQGLTMLTWSSVTLETFFQDADQVLYVFKQLLRKVNVISEVQIGSILQEIASTSLIILPVDSPIEVENMLTQNEDYTKECAELLNIKSMHVEDAVQELIALFERHYELTYSKTSENQESPGRKEKRIAFESKENEKEGPQSDYSKSNDKEEEFKKHCKDLVAYFSRRLLLSLQKATRLSLDRIKRRIKSSVQKSKSEEVTPFLKAEVHLAIPKLEIVPSLDDIQQAINRMIQLTLDVSRGVAQWGQRHLQKPILKEPGTQQVSSAGFGAQEKKNKKGEIVRKLRNFYAGVAENEAITKLIVLLSSCVSPIKEGASEVLQEFDKYKMLWTEEKDTKFQ
;
A
#
# COMPACT_ATOMS: atom_id res chain seq x y z
N GLN A 1 18.86 -98.21 1.73
CA GLN A 1 18.57 -97.21 2.79
C GLN A 1 18.83 -95.79 2.29
N TYR A 2 20.08 -95.36 2.10
CA TYR A 2 20.39 -93.99 1.64
C TYR A 2 19.72 -93.58 0.31
N GLU A 3 19.56 -94.50 -0.64
CA GLU A 3 18.80 -94.27 -1.89
C GLU A 3 17.31 -93.99 -1.63
N SER A 4 16.65 -94.75 -0.74
CA SER A 4 15.27 -94.49 -0.32
C SER A 4 15.14 -93.10 0.30
N ALA A 5 16.05 -92.76 1.22
CA ALA A 5 16.09 -91.45 1.85
C ALA A 5 16.39 -90.29 0.86
N ARG A 6 16.97 -90.58 -0.31
CA ARG A 6 17.11 -89.59 -1.40
C ARG A 6 15.79 -89.39 -2.14
N GLU A 7 15.06 -90.46 -2.44
CA GLU A 7 13.74 -90.36 -3.08
C GLU A 7 12.67 -89.79 -2.13
N ASP A 8 12.76 -90.06 -0.82
CA ASP A 8 11.96 -89.39 0.21
C ASP A 8 12.22 -87.86 0.22
N ARG A 9 13.48 -87.43 0.01
CA ARG A 9 13.83 -86.02 -0.19
C ARG A 9 13.33 -85.48 -1.54
N ARG A 10 13.37 -86.27 -2.62
CA ARG A 10 12.84 -85.88 -3.95
C ARG A 10 11.33 -85.64 -3.89
N ALA A 11 10.60 -86.50 -3.17
CA ALA A 11 9.15 -86.37 -2.97
C ALA A 11 8.73 -85.15 -2.13
N LYS A 12 9.65 -84.56 -1.34
CA LYS A 12 9.42 -83.31 -0.58
C LYS A 12 9.55 -82.03 -1.42
N VAL A 13 10.09 -82.08 -2.64
CA VAL A 13 10.36 -80.87 -3.45
C VAL A 13 9.06 -80.31 -4.04
N ASP A 14 8.56 -79.22 -3.46
CA ASP A 14 7.40 -78.49 -3.97
C ASP A 14 7.79 -77.31 -4.91
N ALA A 15 6.81 -76.52 -5.33
CA ALA A 15 7.04 -75.32 -6.13
C ALA A 15 7.86 -74.23 -5.39
N SER A 16 7.69 -74.13 -4.07
CA SER A 16 8.42 -73.20 -3.20
C SER A 16 9.92 -73.50 -3.18
N TYR A 17 10.28 -74.79 -3.15
CA TYR A 17 11.66 -75.26 -3.23
C TYR A 17 12.24 -74.97 -4.63
N LYS A 18 11.48 -75.26 -5.69
CA LYS A 18 11.92 -75.04 -7.09
C LYS A 18 12.19 -73.57 -7.40
N TYR A 19 11.41 -72.62 -6.88
CA TYR A 19 11.72 -71.19 -7.01
C TYR A 19 13.12 -70.83 -6.46
N ILE A 20 13.51 -71.41 -5.32
CA ILE A 20 14.86 -71.21 -4.78
C ILE A 20 15.91 -71.89 -5.68
N PHE A 21 15.61 -73.04 -6.26
CA PHE A 21 16.52 -73.74 -7.18
C PHE A 21 16.72 -72.97 -8.50
N GLU A 22 15.68 -72.29 -9.01
CA GLU A 22 15.76 -71.39 -10.17
C GLU A 22 16.64 -70.17 -9.87
N VAL A 23 16.50 -69.54 -8.70
CA VAL A 23 17.37 -68.43 -8.27
C VAL A 23 18.83 -68.89 -8.12
N LEU A 24 19.08 -70.08 -7.57
CA LEU A 24 20.42 -70.67 -7.47
C LEU A 24 21.01 -70.97 -8.86
N SER A 25 20.23 -71.57 -9.76
CA SER A 25 20.60 -71.87 -11.15
C SER A 25 21.02 -70.60 -11.89
N ALA A 26 20.17 -69.56 -11.86
CA ALA A 26 20.44 -68.27 -12.49
C ALA A 26 21.65 -67.54 -11.90
N THR A 27 21.90 -67.66 -10.59
CA THR A 27 23.04 -67.00 -9.92
C THR A 27 24.37 -67.70 -10.20
N LEU A 28 24.37 -69.03 -10.33
CA LEU A 28 25.59 -69.83 -10.43
C LEU A 28 25.94 -70.26 -11.86
N GLY A 29 25.06 -70.01 -12.83
CA GLY A 29 25.22 -70.47 -14.21
C GLY A 29 25.10 -71.99 -14.39
N LEU A 30 24.54 -72.68 -13.39
CA LEU A 30 24.29 -74.13 -13.39
C LEU A 30 22.90 -74.42 -13.95
N ASP A 31 22.72 -75.55 -14.63
CA ASP A 31 21.39 -76.01 -15.05
C ASP A 31 20.53 -76.45 -13.85
N LEU A 32 19.21 -76.27 -13.97
CA LEU A 32 18.27 -76.58 -12.89
C LEU A 32 18.31 -78.07 -12.44
N PRO A 33 18.42 -79.08 -13.33
CA PRO A 33 18.65 -80.47 -12.93
C PRO A 33 19.91 -80.69 -12.08
N THR A 34 21.03 -80.08 -12.44
CA THR A 34 22.27 -80.13 -11.63
C THR A 34 22.04 -79.51 -10.25
N VAL A 35 21.34 -78.38 -10.15
CA VAL A 35 21.02 -77.75 -8.86
C VAL A 35 20.12 -78.64 -8.00
N GLU A 36 19.04 -79.20 -8.56
CA GLU A 36 18.17 -80.16 -7.87
C GLU A 36 18.97 -81.35 -7.32
N GLU A 37 19.79 -81.99 -8.15
CA GLU A 37 20.57 -83.16 -7.78
C GLU A 37 21.67 -82.86 -6.72
N MET A 38 22.29 -81.68 -6.76
CA MET A 38 23.28 -81.24 -5.75
C MET A 38 22.63 -80.84 -4.42
N ILE A 39 21.35 -80.47 -4.40
CA ILE A 39 20.59 -80.20 -3.17
C ILE A 39 20.05 -81.51 -2.57
N LEU A 40 19.64 -82.48 -3.39
CA LEU A 40 19.27 -83.83 -2.95
C LEU A 40 20.47 -84.63 -2.39
N ASP A 41 21.70 -84.23 -2.71
CA ASP A 41 22.95 -84.72 -2.07
C ASP A 41 23.14 -84.24 -0.62
N VAL A 42 22.30 -83.34 -0.10
CA VAL A 42 22.35 -82.88 1.29
C VAL A 42 21.53 -83.85 2.17
N PRO A 43 22.04 -84.29 3.35
CA PRO A 43 21.39 -85.34 4.14
C PRO A 43 19.98 -84.99 4.67
N SER A 44 19.64 -83.70 4.80
CA SER A 44 18.31 -83.23 5.20
C SER A 44 17.94 -81.91 4.50
N LEU A 45 16.64 -81.71 4.29
CA LEU A 45 16.02 -80.48 3.78
C LEU A 45 15.23 -79.70 4.85
N ASP A 46 15.30 -80.09 6.14
CA ASP A 46 14.49 -79.49 7.23
C ASP A 46 14.70 -77.96 7.37
N ALA A 47 15.80 -77.42 6.84
CA ALA A 47 16.05 -75.99 6.76
C ALA A 47 15.07 -75.25 5.82
N PHE A 48 14.66 -75.86 4.70
CA PHE A 48 13.62 -75.34 3.81
C PHE A 48 12.24 -75.46 4.46
N ASP A 49 11.89 -76.65 4.99
CA ASP A 49 10.64 -76.89 5.73
C ASP A 49 10.45 -75.83 6.84
N SER A 50 11.53 -75.57 7.59
CA SER A 50 11.57 -74.58 8.68
C SER A 50 11.56 -73.12 8.22
N PHE A 51 11.91 -72.81 6.96
CA PHE A 51 11.97 -71.45 6.43
C PHE A 51 10.63 -70.99 5.82
N PHE A 52 9.93 -71.87 5.10
CA PHE A 52 8.61 -71.55 4.53
C PHE A 52 7.47 -71.58 5.58
N ALA A 53 7.66 -72.27 6.70
CA ALA A 53 6.67 -72.39 7.77
C ALA A 53 6.34 -71.04 8.48
N LYS A 54 5.07 -70.89 8.88
CA LYS A 54 4.62 -69.79 9.75
C LYS A 54 5.34 -69.84 11.11
N GLY A 55 5.91 -68.71 11.54
CA GLY A 55 6.73 -68.65 12.75
C GLY A 55 8.10 -69.35 12.63
N GLY A 56 8.50 -69.76 11.42
CA GLY A 56 9.75 -70.49 11.15
C GLY A 56 11.02 -69.64 11.21
N LYS A 57 12.12 -70.16 10.66
CA LYS A 57 13.41 -69.46 10.54
C LYS A 57 13.29 -68.22 9.65
N LYS A 58 13.92 -67.10 10.07
CA LYS A 58 14.00 -65.87 9.27
C LYS A 58 14.98 -65.93 8.09
N SER A 59 15.87 -66.91 8.06
CA SER A 59 16.87 -67.03 7.00
C SER A 59 17.12 -68.49 6.63
N LEU A 60 17.21 -68.76 5.33
CA LEU A 60 17.82 -69.96 4.76
C LEU A 60 19.20 -69.58 4.21
N LYS A 61 20.22 -70.41 4.43
CA LYS A 61 21.60 -70.20 3.99
C LYS A 61 22.10 -71.42 3.23
N ILE A 62 22.75 -71.19 2.10
CA ILE A 62 23.20 -72.21 1.17
C ILE A 62 24.64 -71.84 0.77
N PHE A 63 25.63 -72.58 1.27
CA PHE A 63 27.03 -72.36 0.92
C PHE A 63 27.40 -73.20 -0.30
N TYR A 64 27.91 -72.55 -1.35
CA TYR A 64 28.43 -73.16 -2.56
C TYR A 64 29.95 -72.99 -2.61
N GLN A 65 30.69 -74.05 -2.30
CA GLN A 65 32.15 -74.05 -2.25
C GLN A 65 32.74 -75.44 -2.54
N GLU A 66 34.05 -75.47 -2.77
CA GLU A 66 34.81 -76.70 -2.94
C GLU A 66 34.87 -77.50 -1.61
N GLY A 67 34.69 -78.82 -1.67
CA GLY A 67 34.82 -79.72 -0.53
C GLY A 67 34.91 -81.19 -0.91
N ASP A 68 35.28 -82.03 0.04
CA ASP A 68 35.54 -83.46 -0.16
C ASP A 68 34.29 -84.20 -0.65
N ALA A 69 34.42 -85.00 -1.70
CA ALA A 69 33.30 -85.69 -2.34
C ALA A 69 32.49 -86.56 -1.37
N ARG A 70 31.17 -86.35 -1.32
CA ARG A 70 30.27 -87.08 -0.40
C ARG A 70 30.29 -88.58 -0.70
N GLY A 71 30.41 -89.36 0.38
CA GLY A 71 30.30 -90.80 0.33
C GLY A 71 28.87 -91.29 0.07
N VAL A 72 28.67 -92.60 0.22
CA VAL A 72 27.42 -93.33 -0.09
C VAL A 72 26.17 -92.76 0.62
N GLU A 73 26.36 -91.99 1.69
CA GLU A 73 25.33 -91.32 2.47
C GLU A 73 24.44 -90.35 1.66
N CYS A 74 24.92 -89.78 0.56
CA CYS A 74 24.11 -88.91 -0.31
C CYS A 74 23.06 -89.66 -1.14
N GLY A 75 23.13 -91.00 -1.19
CA GLY A 75 22.18 -91.85 -1.93
C GLY A 75 22.42 -91.94 -3.43
N ARG A 76 23.60 -91.52 -3.93
CA ARG A 76 24.07 -91.79 -5.31
C ARG A 76 25.58 -91.99 -5.35
N LYS A 77 26.11 -92.49 -6.48
CA LYS A 77 27.55 -92.44 -6.79
C LYS A 77 27.81 -91.38 -7.83
N ILE A 78 28.71 -90.43 -7.53
CA ILE A 78 29.12 -89.39 -8.47
C ILE A 78 30.17 -90.00 -9.42
N PRO A 79 29.95 -90.05 -10.74
CA PRO A 79 30.90 -90.64 -11.68
C PRO A 79 32.14 -89.75 -11.84
N GLY A 80 33.32 -90.36 -11.96
CA GLY A 80 34.57 -89.68 -12.28
C GLY A 80 35.35 -89.08 -11.11
N VAL A 81 34.93 -89.29 -9.85
CA VAL A 81 35.61 -88.73 -8.67
C VAL A 81 36.28 -89.84 -7.85
N GLU A 82 37.58 -89.68 -7.58
CA GLU A 82 38.35 -90.59 -6.71
C GLU A 82 38.01 -90.39 -5.22
N LYS A 83 38.34 -91.38 -4.37
CA LYS A 83 38.15 -91.25 -2.92
C LYS A 83 39.06 -90.16 -2.35
N GLY A 84 38.47 -89.07 -1.88
CA GLY A 84 39.20 -87.87 -1.43
C GLY A 84 39.38 -86.79 -2.50
N GLY A 85 38.82 -87.00 -3.70
CA GLY A 85 38.69 -85.93 -4.68
C GLY A 85 37.77 -84.81 -4.18
N LYS A 86 38.14 -83.57 -4.46
CA LYS A 86 37.34 -82.39 -4.15
C LYS A 86 36.39 -82.04 -5.29
N ILE A 87 35.21 -81.54 -4.96
CA ILE A 87 34.18 -81.07 -5.90
C ILE A 87 33.41 -79.88 -5.30
N MET A 88 32.76 -79.07 -6.14
CA MET A 88 31.82 -78.05 -5.68
C MET A 88 30.55 -78.69 -5.09
N GLN A 89 30.06 -78.18 -3.95
CA GLN A 89 28.88 -78.72 -3.26
C GLN A 89 28.04 -77.63 -2.58
N PHE A 90 26.75 -77.93 -2.36
CA PHE A 90 25.87 -77.13 -1.51
C PHE A 90 25.83 -77.63 -0.07
N TYR A 91 25.96 -76.71 0.90
CA TYR A 91 25.72 -76.97 2.33
C TYR A 91 24.54 -76.13 2.83
N LEU A 92 23.49 -76.78 3.34
CA LEU A 92 22.28 -76.11 3.85
C LEU A 92 22.38 -75.82 5.35
N ASP A 93 22.35 -74.53 5.71
CA ASP A 93 22.27 -73.93 7.06
C ASP A 93 23.30 -74.40 8.12
N LYS A 94 24.11 -75.40 7.82
CA LYS A 94 25.34 -75.76 8.53
C LYS A 94 26.48 -74.92 7.98
N THR A 95 27.01 -74.02 8.80
CA THR A 95 28.24 -73.28 8.48
C THR A 95 29.43 -74.24 8.40
N PRO A 96 30.18 -74.28 7.29
CA PRO A 96 31.44 -75.02 7.24
C PRO A 96 32.52 -74.31 8.09
N ASP A 97 33.51 -75.06 8.60
CA ASP A 97 34.58 -74.52 9.46
C ASP A 97 35.41 -73.41 8.79
N LYS A 98 35.44 -73.40 7.45
CA LYS A 98 35.90 -72.29 6.63
C LYS A 98 34.91 -72.05 5.50
N ILE A 99 34.52 -70.78 5.32
CA ILE A 99 33.75 -70.33 4.16
C ILE A 99 34.76 -69.80 3.14
N VAL A 100 34.80 -70.41 1.95
CA VAL A 100 35.82 -70.16 0.90
C VAL A 100 35.18 -70.06 -0.49
N GLY A 101 33.92 -69.67 -0.54
CA GLY A 101 33.09 -69.62 -1.75
C GLY A 101 31.86 -68.74 -1.54
N LEU A 102 30.78 -69.05 -2.25
CA LEU A 102 29.58 -68.22 -2.24
C LEU A 102 28.61 -68.64 -1.12
N CYS A 103 28.28 -67.70 -0.24
CA CYS A 103 27.19 -67.84 0.72
C CYS A 103 25.92 -67.22 0.12
N LEU A 104 25.02 -68.06 -0.38
CA LEU A 104 23.75 -67.67 -0.98
C LEU A 104 22.68 -67.70 0.12
N PHE A 105 22.01 -66.57 0.37
CA PHE A 105 21.10 -66.44 1.50
C PHE A 105 19.75 -65.84 1.12
N PHE A 106 18.70 -66.34 1.76
CA PHE A 106 17.31 -65.94 1.57
C PHE A 106 16.76 -65.48 2.91
N VAL A 107 16.26 -64.26 3.02
CA VAL A 107 15.83 -63.63 4.28
C VAL A 107 14.38 -63.20 4.18
N ARG A 108 13.62 -63.47 5.23
CA ARG A 108 12.22 -63.07 5.37
C ARG A 108 12.07 -61.96 6.43
N CYS A 109 11.42 -60.86 6.07
CA CYS A 109 11.25 -59.73 7.00
C CYS A 109 10.17 -59.97 8.07
N LYS A 110 9.06 -60.62 7.70
CA LYS A 110 7.88 -60.91 8.54
C LYS A 110 7.61 -62.41 8.56
N ASN A 111 7.26 -63.00 9.71
CA ASN A 111 7.09 -64.48 9.82
C ASN A 111 5.64 -64.89 10.08
N ASP A 112 4.70 -63.97 9.90
CA ASP A 112 3.34 -64.05 10.45
C ASP A 112 2.42 -64.98 9.65
N ASN A 113 2.81 -65.36 8.43
CA ASN A 113 2.10 -66.27 7.51
C ASN A 113 3.02 -67.43 7.11
N SER A 114 2.50 -68.47 6.43
CA SER A 114 3.38 -69.31 5.59
C SER A 114 3.89 -68.51 4.39
N ILE A 115 4.96 -68.96 3.75
CA ILE A 115 5.29 -68.54 2.39
C ILE A 115 4.62 -69.53 1.43
N ASN A 116 3.96 -69.01 0.39
CA ASN A 116 3.37 -69.82 -0.66
C ASN A 116 3.95 -69.36 -2.01
N GLU A 117 3.90 -70.21 -3.04
CA GLU A 117 4.33 -69.94 -4.43
C GLU A 117 3.98 -68.53 -4.96
N LYS A 118 2.79 -68.01 -4.61
CA LYS A 118 2.33 -66.68 -5.06
C LYS A 118 2.89 -65.49 -4.29
N THR A 119 3.42 -65.67 -3.07
CA THR A 119 3.99 -64.59 -2.24
C THR A 119 5.51 -64.69 -2.10
N ILE A 120 6.11 -65.78 -2.60
CA ILE A 120 7.53 -66.12 -2.43
C ILE A 120 8.50 -65.04 -2.96
N HIS A 121 8.09 -64.28 -3.96
CA HIS A 121 8.87 -63.20 -4.59
C HIS A 121 8.67 -61.82 -3.93
N GLU A 122 7.66 -61.66 -3.06
CA GLU A 122 7.41 -60.42 -2.30
C GLU A 122 7.96 -60.52 -0.86
N ASP A 123 7.87 -61.71 -0.24
CA ASP A 123 8.21 -61.94 1.16
C ASP A 123 9.70 -62.27 1.41
N ILE A 124 10.43 -62.70 0.38
CA ILE A 124 11.84 -63.14 0.47
C ILE A 124 12.79 -62.17 -0.23
N PHE A 125 13.82 -61.74 0.49
CA PHE A 125 14.99 -61.07 -0.06
C PHE A 125 16.12 -62.07 -0.28
N PHE A 126 16.59 -62.18 -1.52
CA PHE A 126 17.79 -62.94 -1.89
C PHE A 126 19.04 -62.07 -1.79
N GLY A 127 20.16 -62.65 -1.39
CA GLY A 127 21.47 -62.00 -1.40
C GLY A 127 22.62 -63.00 -1.54
N VAL A 128 23.74 -62.52 -2.05
CA VAL A 128 24.97 -63.30 -2.24
C VAL A 128 26.10 -62.63 -1.46
N LEU A 129 26.74 -63.42 -0.59
CA LEU A 129 27.99 -63.06 0.07
C LEU A 129 29.11 -63.89 -0.55
N ASP A 130 29.85 -63.27 -1.45
CA ASP A 130 31.07 -63.83 -2.00
C ASP A 130 32.18 -63.75 -0.95
N ALA A 131 32.70 -64.89 -0.55
CA ALA A 131 33.81 -65.03 0.39
C ALA A 131 34.98 -65.84 -0.21
N THR A 132 35.12 -65.84 -1.54
CA THR A 132 36.30 -66.40 -2.25
C THR A 132 37.60 -65.72 -1.78
N ASP A 133 37.64 -64.39 -1.82
CA ASP A 133 38.70 -63.55 -1.23
C ASP A 133 38.62 -63.43 0.31
N GLY A 134 37.88 -64.34 0.96
CA GLY A 134 37.69 -64.38 2.41
C GLY A 134 36.48 -63.58 2.93
N LEU A 135 35.98 -63.99 4.10
CA LEU A 135 34.74 -63.51 4.69
C LEU A 135 34.73 -62.00 5.01
N LEU A 136 35.88 -61.44 5.43
CA LEU A 136 36.00 -60.00 5.73
C LEU A 136 35.89 -59.16 4.45
N THR A 137 36.57 -59.57 3.39
CA THR A 137 36.55 -58.96 2.06
C THR A 137 35.14 -59.00 1.47
N GLY A 138 34.46 -60.15 1.59
CA GLY A 138 33.05 -60.31 1.23
C GLY A 138 32.10 -59.37 1.98
N ALA A 139 32.24 -59.30 3.31
CA ALA A 139 31.44 -58.40 4.14
C ALA A 139 31.70 -56.92 3.82
N LYS A 140 32.97 -56.53 3.60
CA LYS A 140 33.34 -55.20 3.12
C LYS A 140 32.67 -54.90 1.78
N ASN A 141 32.80 -55.81 0.80
CA ASN A 141 32.24 -55.68 -0.54
C ASN A 141 30.71 -55.46 -0.52
N ILE A 142 29.93 -56.23 0.26
CA ILE A 142 28.48 -56.00 0.37
C ILE A 142 28.20 -54.60 0.93
N ILE A 143 28.85 -54.22 2.03
CA ILE A 143 28.56 -52.96 2.71
C ILE A 143 28.94 -51.76 1.81
N GLU A 144 30.13 -51.80 1.21
CA GLU A 144 30.70 -50.73 0.38
C GLU A 144 30.02 -50.60 -1.00
N LYS A 145 29.72 -51.73 -1.67
CA LYS A 145 29.24 -51.74 -3.06
C LYS A 145 27.72 -51.89 -3.20
N VAL A 146 27.01 -52.39 -2.19
CA VAL A 146 25.55 -52.61 -2.23
C VAL A 146 24.82 -51.72 -1.23
N PHE A 147 25.14 -51.78 0.06
CA PHE A 147 24.37 -51.03 1.07
C PHE A 147 24.70 -49.54 1.09
N LEU A 148 25.98 -49.13 0.99
CA LEU A 148 26.34 -47.71 1.02
C LEU A 148 25.71 -46.92 -0.15
N PRO A 149 25.77 -47.40 -1.42
CA PRO A 149 25.13 -46.69 -2.53
C PRO A 149 23.60 -46.66 -2.42
N ALA A 150 22.97 -47.72 -1.91
CA ALA A 150 21.52 -47.74 -1.66
C ALA A 150 21.10 -46.74 -0.58
N LEU A 151 21.86 -46.61 0.51
CA LEU A 151 21.61 -45.63 1.58
C LEU A 151 21.79 -44.19 1.09
N LEU A 152 22.77 -43.95 0.22
CA LEU A 152 23.04 -42.64 -0.39
C LEU A 152 21.95 -42.24 -1.39
N THR A 153 21.55 -43.15 -2.29
CA THR A 153 20.48 -42.90 -3.28
C THR A 153 19.08 -42.85 -2.67
N THR A 154 18.87 -43.40 -1.47
CA THR A 154 17.61 -43.26 -0.73
C THR A 154 17.39 -41.80 -0.32
N SER A 155 16.52 -41.10 -1.06
CA SER A 155 16.15 -39.70 -0.85
C SER A 155 15.16 -39.50 0.30
N ASN A 156 14.20 -40.42 0.45
CA ASN A 156 13.15 -40.38 1.47
C ASN A 156 13.54 -41.23 2.70
N TRP A 157 14.02 -40.57 3.76
CA TRP A 157 14.29 -41.17 5.07
C TRP A 157 13.13 -40.90 6.06
N GLY A 158 11.90 -40.70 5.54
CA GLY A 158 10.73 -40.36 6.33
C GLY A 158 10.91 -39.05 7.09
N GLY A 159 10.61 -39.05 8.40
CA GLY A 159 10.75 -37.87 9.26
C GLY A 159 12.17 -37.29 9.35
N LEU A 160 13.21 -38.10 9.10
CA LEU A 160 14.60 -37.62 9.11
C LEU A 160 14.90 -36.68 7.92
N SER A 161 14.23 -36.85 6.77
CA SER A 161 14.36 -35.94 5.62
C SER A 161 13.70 -34.57 5.84
N GLN A 162 12.92 -34.37 6.92
CA GLN A 162 12.10 -33.18 7.13
C GLN A 162 12.74 -32.11 8.05
N SER A 163 13.93 -32.36 8.62
CA SER A 163 14.58 -31.42 9.55
C SER A 163 16.10 -31.35 9.35
N LYS A 164 16.68 -30.17 9.63
CA LYS A 164 18.14 -29.97 9.59
C LYS A 164 18.90 -30.89 10.55
N GLN A 165 18.27 -31.33 11.64
CA GLN A 165 18.83 -32.30 12.56
C GLN A 165 18.81 -33.72 11.96
N GLY A 166 17.69 -34.15 11.38
CA GLY A 166 17.59 -35.46 10.73
C GLY A 166 18.54 -35.64 9.53
N THR A 167 18.86 -34.56 8.80
CA THR A 167 19.93 -34.59 7.78
C THR A 167 21.33 -34.76 8.37
N LYS A 168 21.61 -34.13 9.54
CA LYS A 168 22.87 -34.32 10.27
C LYS A 168 22.99 -35.75 10.81
N ASP A 169 21.89 -36.32 11.31
CA ASP A 169 21.85 -37.71 11.79
C ASP A 169 21.99 -38.73 10.65
N LYS A 170 21.46 -38.44 9.45
CA LYS A 170 21.77 -39.23 8.23
C LYS A 170 23.27 -39.19 7.89
N GLN A 171 23.92 -38.02 7.92
CA GLN A 171 25.37 -37.92 7.71
C GLN A 171 26.16 -38.71 8.77
N ASN A 172 25.83 -38.53 10.06
CA ASN A 172 26.46 -39.27 11.17
C ASN A 172 26.39 -40.79 10.96
N PHE A 173 25.26 -41.32 10.47
CA PHE A 173 25.10 -42.75 10.17
C PHE A 173 25.94 -43.20 8.95
N VAL A 174 25.96 -42.41 7.87
CA VAL A 174 26.80 -42.70 6.68
C VAL A 174 28.29 -42.66 7.05
N GLU A 175 28.72 -41.70 7.88
CA GLU A 175 30.07 -41.67 8.43
C GLU A 175 30.38 -42.90 9.29
N ALA A 176 29.46 -43.34 10.16
CA ALA A 176 29.64 -44.55 10.96
C ALA A 176 29.79 -45.81 10.08
N MET A 177 29.01 -45.92 9.00
CA MET A 177 29.14 -46.99 8.02
C MET A 177 30.50 -46.94 7.29
N ASN A 178 30.96 -45.77 6.85
CA ASN A 178 32.28 -45.61 6.22
C ASN A 178 33.42 -45.95 7.20
N ARG A 179 33.36 -45.48 8.44
CA ARG A 179 34.32 -45.83 9.52
C ARG A 179 34.34 -47.35 9.77
N TYR A 180 33.20 -48.05 9.63
CA TYR A 180 33.14 -49.51 9.73
C TYR A 180 33.71 -50.23 8.49
N VAL A 181 33.51 -49.70 7.28
CA VAL A 181 34.16 -50.21 6.05
C VAL A 181 35.69 -50.10 6.16
N SER A 182 36.22 -48.96 6.60
CA SER A 182 37.66 -48.78 6.84
C SER A 182 38.19 -49.68 7.96
N PHE A 183 37.39 -49.96 8.99
CA PHE A 183 37.75 -50.94 10.02
C PHE A 183 37.81 -52.37 9.46
N LEU A 184 36.84 -52.78 8.63
CA LEU A 184 36.87 -54.09 7.95
C LEU A 184 38.04 -54.21 6.98
N GLU A 185 38.39 -53.13 6.27
CA GLU A 185 39.56 -53.07 5.40
C GLU A 185 40.87 -53.16 6.19
N GLY A 186 41.00 -52.42 7.29
CA GLY A 186 42.14 -52.54 8.21
C GLY A 186 42.24 -53.93 8.85
N ALA A 187 41.12 -54.59 9.12
CA ALA A 187 41.08 -55.97 9.61
C ALA A 187 41.46 -57.00 8.53
N ALA A 188 40.95 -56.85 7.30
CA ALA A 188 41.31 -57.69 6.16
C ALA A 188 42.81 -57.57 5.84
N ALA A 189 43.33 -56.34 5.71
CA ALA A 189 44.75 -56.08 5.54
C ALA A 189 45.60 -56.59 6.72
N SER A 190 45.05 -56.66 7.94
CA SER A 190 45.71 -57.29 9.10
C SER A 190 45.80 -58.81 9.01
N VAL A 191 44.91 -59.46 8.25
CA VAL A 191 44.94 -60.91 7.98
C VAL A 191 45.78 -61.21 6.74
N GLU A 192 45.60 -60.48 5.63
CA GLU A 192 46.46 -60.58 4.43
C GLU A 192 47.93 -60.25 4.73
N GLY A 193 48.16 -59.31 5.65
CA GLY A 193 49.48 -58.94 6.14
C GLY A 193 50.14 -59.97 7.06
N MET A 194 49.46 -61.07 7.40
CA MET A 194 50.08 -62.20 8.12
C MET A 194 50.97 -62.98 7.16
N VAL A 195 52.26 -62.64 7.16
CA VAL A 195 53.28 -63.37 6.40
C VAL A 195 53.40 -64.79 6.96
N GLU A 196 52.78 -65.76 6.27
CA GLU A 196 53.13 -67.15 6.47
C GLU A 196 54.58 -67.39 6.00
N LEU A 197 55.41 -67.92 6.89
CA LEU A 197 56.69 -68.50 6.52
C LEU A 197 56.49 -69.54 5.42
N LYS A 198 57.33 -69.48 4.38
CA LYS A 198 57.16 -70.30 3.17
C LYS A 198 57.01 -71.78 3.55
N LYS A 199 55.89 -72.39 3.14
CA LYS A 199 55.65 -73.84 3.22
C LYS A 199 56.60 -74.56 2.26
N ILE A 200 57.13 -75.69 2.71
CA ILE A 200 58.25 -76.39 2.06
C ILE A 200 57.84 -77.84 1.89
N ASP A 201 57.39 -78.14 0.68
CA ASP A 201 56.68 -79.39 0.36
C ASP A 201 57.63 -80.54 0.01
N TYR A 202 58.95 -80.29 0.02
CA TYR A 202 60.00 -81.28 -0.26
C TYR A 202 60.67 -81.88 0.99
N ILE A 203 60.24 -81.48 2.20
CA ILE A 203 60.68 -82.08 3.48
C ILE A 203 59.44 -82.46 4.30
N ASP A 204 59.27 -83.75 4.62
CA ASP A 204 58.24 -84.16 5.58
C ASP A 204 58.71 -83.99 7.03
N PHE A 205 58.34 -82.85 7.62
CA PHE A 205 58.59 -82.54 9.03
C PHE A 205 57.88 -83.49 10.02
N SER A 206 56.99 -84.37 9.53
CA SER A 206 56.38 -85.44 10.33
C SER A 206 57.40 -86.52 10.71
N GLU A 207 58.39 -86.78 9.85
CA GLU A 207 59.37 -87.83 10.09
C GLU A 207 60.44 -87.44 11.12
N LEU A 208 60.75 -86.15 11.25
CA LEU A 208 61.90 -85.63 12.01
C LEU A 208 61.62 -85.39 13.51
N GLN A 209 60.59 -86.01 14.08
CA GLN A 209 60.10 -85.67 15.42
C GLN A 209 60.76 -86.44 16.58
N SER A 210 61.40 -87.58 16.32
CA SER A 210 62.09 -88.39 17.34
C SER A 210 63.59 -88.08 17.43
N PHE A 211 64.14 -88.12 18.65
CA PHE A 211 65.54 -87.75 18.91
C PHE A 211 66.56 -88.51 18.04
N GLU A 212 66.37 -89.82 17.88
CA GLU A 212 67.23 -90.69 17.06
C GLU A 212 67.26 -90.27 15.58
N LYS A 213 66.11 -89.87 15.04
CA LYS A 213 65.99 -89.35 13.67
C LYS A 213 66.55 -87.93 13.53
N ILE A 214 66.51 -87.12 14.58
CA ILE A 214 67.15 -85.78 14.62
C ILE A 214 68.67 -85.91 14.53
N THR A 215 69.28 -86.89 15.22
CA THR A 215 70.71 -87.23 15.04
C THR A 215 71.00 -87.75 13.63
N ALA A 216 70.25 -88.74 13.14
CA ALA A 216 70.47 -89.28 11.79
C ALA A 216 70.31 -88.25 10.66
N ALA A 217 69.45 -87.25 10.84
CA ALA A 217 69.31 -86.12 9.91
C ALA A 217 70.43 -85.06 10.06
N ALA A 218 71.06 -84.96 11.23
CA ALA A 218 72.19 -84.06 11.48
C ALA A 218 73.53 -84.63 10.95
N ASP A 219 73.67 -85.97 10.92
CA ASP A 219 74.82 -86.65 10.31
C ASP A 219 74.77 -86.65 8.77
N ASN A 220 73.62 -86.33 8.17
CA ASN A 220 73.42 -86.27 6.72
C ASN A 220 73.67 -84.86 6.16
N TYR A 221 74.80 -84.67 5.48
CA TYR A 221 75.24 -83.38 4.93
C TYR A 221 74.23 -82.73 3.97
N ASP A 222 73.62 -83.50 3.05
CA ASP A 222 72.66 -82.96 2.08
C ASP A 222 71.37 -82.51 2.76
N MET A 223 70.93 -83.24 3.79
CA MET A 223 69.77 -82.88 4.60
C MET A 223 70.03 -81.61 5.43
N VAL A 224 71.23 -81.50 6.02
CA VAL A 224 71.66 -80.29 6.73
C VAL A 224 71.70 -79.08 5.78
N HIS A 225 72.24 -79.23 4.56
CA HIS A 225 72.27 -78.14 3.58
C HIS A 225 70.86 -77.68 3.18
N GLN A 226 69.92 -78.61 2.93
CA GLN A 226 68.52 -78.25 2.65
C GLN A 226 67.85 -77.55 3.84
N LEU A 227 68.12 -77.98 5.07
CA LEU A 227 67.63 -77.34 6.29
C LEU A 227 68.27 -75.96 6.54
N GLU A 228 69.52 -75.75 6.11
CA GLU A 228 70.17 -74.43 6.10
C GLU A 228 69.51 -73.48 5.07
N GLU A 229 69.20 -73.95 3.85
CA GLU A 229 68.45 -73.19 2.84
C GLU A 229 67.03 -72.84 3.32
N VAL A 230 66.31 -73.80 3.91
CA VAL A 230 65.02 -73.59 4.59
C VAL A 230 65.09 -72.43 5.59
N LEU A 231 66.08 -72.49 6.49
CA LEU A 231 66.25 -71.47 7.54
C LEU A 231 66.63 -70.11 6.96
N MET A 232 67.43 -70.07 5.89
CA MET A 232 67.80 -68.84 5.19
C MET A 232 66.63 -68.19 4.44
N VAL A 233 65.74 -68.98 3.83
CA VAL A 233 64.50 -68.44 3.21
C VAL A 233 63.63 -67.77 4.27
N TRP A 234 63.40 -68.43 5.40
CA TRP A 234 62.66 -67.83 6.52
C TRP A 234 63.38 -66.61 7.11
N TYR A 235 64.71 -66.67 7.25
CA TYR A 235 65.54 -65.54 7.73
C TYR A 235 65.32 -64.30 6.86
N SER A 236 65.44 -64.43 5.53
CA SER A 236 65.27 -63.31 4.60
C SER A 236 63.83 -62.80 4.54
N GLN A 237 62.82 -63.68 4.66
CA GLN A 237 61.42 -63.25 4.75
C GLN A 237 61.19 -62.36 5.97
N ILE A 238 61.69 -62.74 7.15
CA ILE A 238 61.44 -61.99 8.38
C ILE A 238 62.32 -60.73 8.48
N GLU A 239 63.58 -60.79 8.03
CA GLU A 239 64.45 -59.60 7.98
C GLU A 239 63.86 -58.51 7.06
N HIS A 240 63.23 -58.89 5.94
CA HIS A 240 62.47 -57.95 5.11
C HIS A 240 61.30 -57.29 5.87
N VAL A 241 60.56 -58.04 6.68
CA VAL A 241 59.48 -57.50 7.54
C VAL A 241 60.03 -56.56 8.62
N LEU A 242 61.18 -56.86 9.21
CA LEU A 242 61.84 -55.98 10.18
C LEU A 242 62.34 -54.69 9.54
N ILE A 243 62.94 -54.74 8.35
CA ILE A 243 63.37 -53.56 7.60
C ILE A 243 62.15 -52.69 7.27
N ALA A 244 61.06 -53.29 6.76
CA ALA A 244 59.81 -52.60 6.48
C ALA A 244 59.17 -51.96 7.73
N SER A 245 59.29 -52.57 8.91
CA SER A 245 58.79 -52.00 10.18
C SER A 245 59.58 -50.79 10.68
N LYS A 246 60.87 -50.66 10.29
CA LYS A 246 61.78 -49.59 10.74
C LYS A 246 61.86 -48.42 9.77
N GLN A 247 61.26 -48.52 8.58
CA GLN A 247 61.20 -47.40 7.64
C GLN A 247 60.32 -46.25 8.15
N ILE A 248 60.80 -45.02 7.98
CA ILE A 248 60.04 -43.81 8.30
C ILE A 248 58.93 -43.64 7.25
N ARG A 249 57.68 -43.74 7.68
CA ARG A 249 56.50 -43.58 6.82
C ARG A 249 56.37 -42.13 6.33
N LYS A 250 56.13 -41.94 5.04
CA LYS A 250 55.62 -40.66 4.51
C LYS A 250 54.14 -40.56 4.88
N GLU A 251 53.81 -39.68 5.82
CA GLU A 251 52.47 -39.60 6.39
C GLU A 251 51.52 -38.81 5.46
N ALA A 252 50.29 -39.30 5.28
CA ALA A 252 49.28 -38.59 4.50
C ALA A 252 48.88 -37.28 5.20
N LYS A 253 48.61 -36.22 4.41
CA LYS A 253 48.31 -34.86 4.91
C LYS A 253 47.20 -34.83 5.96
N ASP A 254 46.24 -35.73 5.81
CA ASP A 254 44.96 -35.79 6.53
C ASP A 254 44.88 -36.96 7.52
N SER A 255 46.02 -37.59 7.84
CA SER A 255 46.07 -38.64 8.87
C SER A 255 45.81 -38.05 10.27
N GLY A 256 44.75 -38.55 10.91
CA GLY A 256 44.38 -38.25 12.30
C GLY A 256 45.00 -39.24 13.30
N PRO A 257 44.94 -38.97 14.61
CA PRO A 257 45.70 -39.72 15.62
C PRO A 257 45.34 -41.20 15.73
N LEU A 258 44.11 -41.61 15.37
CA LEU A 258 43.69 -43.01 15.43
C LEU A 258 44.42 -43.91 14.41
N THR A 259 44.85 -43.37 13.26
CA THR A 259 45.56 -44.16 12.23
C THR A 259 46.92 -44.65 12.71
N GLU A 260 47.53 -43.95 13.68
CA GLU A 260 48.79 -44.38 14.29
C GLU A 260 48.55 -45.58 15.23
N LEU A 261 47.47 -45.56 16.03
CA LEU A 261 47.07 -46.69 16.86
C LEU A 261 46.70 -47.92 16.01
N GLU A 262 46.01 -47.73 14.88
CA GLU A 262 45.68 -48.79 13.92
C GLU A 262 46.95 -49.41 13.31
N HIS A 263 47.92 -48.58 12.88
CA HIS A 263 49.23 -49.07 12.43
C HIS A 263 49.95 -49.89 13.50
N TRP A 264 49.96 -49.45 14.76
CA TRP A 264 50.62 -50.23 15.83
C TRP A 264 49.85 -51.52 16.17
N LYS A 265 48.51 -51.53 16.11
CA LYS A 265 47.68 -52.75 16.24
C LYS A 265 48.02 -53.75 15.12
N TYR A 266 48.09 -53.28 13.86
CA TYR A 266 48.53 -54.07 12.70
C TYR A 266 49.93 -54.64 12.90
N MET A 267 50.91 -53.80 13.23
CA MET A 267 52.30 -54.20 13.44
C MET A 267 52.46 -55.22 14.56
N SER A 268 51.76 -55.05 15.69
CA SER A 268 51.81 -56.01 16.78
C SER A 268 51.19 -57.35 16.38
N SER A 269 50.06 -57.34 15.66
CA SER A 269 49.44 -58.57 15.15
C SER A 269 50.39 -59.33 14.21
N ARG A 270 50.98 -58.63 13.25
CA ARG A 270 51.91 -59.20 12.25
C ARG A 270 53.18 -59.77 12.88
N LEU A 271 53.77 -59.09 13.87
CA LEU A 271 54.98 -59.56 14.56
C LEU A 271 54.68 -60.70 15.54
N ASN A 272 53.54 -60.70 16.23
CA ASN A 272 53.15 -61.82 17.09
C ASN A 272 52.89 -63.10 16.26
N PHE A 273 52.24 -62.99 15.08
CA PHE A 273 52.02 -64.13 14.18
C PHE A 273 53.34 -64.78 13.74
N ILE A 274 54.33 -63.97 13.32
CA ILE A 274 55.67 -64.46 12.97
C ILE A 274 56.33 -65.17 14.17
N ILE A 275 56.20 -64.62 15.38
CA ILE A 275 56.70 -65.26 16.62
C ILE A 275 56.00 -66.58 16.92
N GLU A 276 54.69 -66.69 16.66
CA GLU A 276 53.94 -67.95 16.80
C GLU A 276 54.41 -69.01 15.79
N GLN A 277 54.72 -68.61 14.55
CA GLN A 277 55.27 -69.51 13.54
C GLN A 277 56.71 -69.96 13.85
N ILE A 278 57.57 -69.07 14.33
CA ILE A 278 58.93 -69.42 14.83
C ILE A 278 58.84 -70.40 16.02
N LYS A 279 57.83 -70.23 16.88
CA LYS A 279 57.50 -71.16 17.97
C LYS A 279 56.72 -72.40 17.50
N GLY A 280 56.39 -72.50 16.21
CA GLY A 280 55.77 -73.65 15.58
C GLY A 280 56.67 -74.88 15.57
N GLN A 281 56.08 -76.07 15.44
CA GLN A 281 56.82 -77.32 15.57
C GLN A 281 57.84 -77.52 14.43
N ASN A 282 57.51 -77.09 13.21
CA ASN A 282 58.39 -77.25 12.04
C ASN A 282 59.69 -76.43 12.23
N CYS A 283 59.58 -75.13 12.55
CA CYS A 283 60.76 -74.29 12.81
C CYS A 283 61.60 -74.80 13.99
N LYS A 284 60.97 -75.24 15.10
CA LYS A 284 61.67 -75.91 16.21
C LYS A 284 62.45 -77.14 15.77
N THR A 285 61.88 -77.95 14.88
CA THR A 285 62.50 -79.19 14.38
C THR A 285 63.73 -78.87 13.53
N VAL A 286 63.61 -77.95 12.57
CA VAL A 286 64.74 -77.43 11.76
C VAL A 286 65.86 -76.90 12.65
N ILE A 287 65.52 -76.01 13.59
CA ILE A 287 66.47 -75.40 14.52
C ILE A 287 67.16 -76.46 15.42
N ASN A 288 66.48 -77.56 15.75
CA ASN A 288 67.05 -78.61 16.59
C ASN A 288 67.99 -79.56 15.81
N VAL A 289 67.67 -79.95 14.57
CA VAL A 289 68.60 -80.70 13.71
C VAL A 289 69.87 -79.89 13.47
N LEU A 290 69.74 -78.62 13.08
CA LEU A 290 70.87 -77.73 12.81
C LEU A 290 71.75 -77.46 14.06
N LYS A 291 71.21 -77.55 15.28
CA LYS A 291 71.97 -77.45 16.53
C LYS A 291 72.87 -78.67 16.75
N VAL A 292 72.36 -79.87 16.44
CA VAL A 292 73.13 -81.13 16.53
C VAL A 292 74.20 -81.14 15.45
N ALA A 293 73.89 -80.67 14.23
CA ALA A 293 74.85 -80.51 13.13
C ALA A 293 75.83 -79.33 13.29
N HIS A 294 75.77 -78.59 14.40
CA HIS A 294 76.63 -77.42 14.69
C HIS A 294 76.69 -76.35 13.57
N SER A 295 75.56 -76.09 12.91
CA SER A 295 75.42 -75.07 11.86
C SER A 295 75.87 -73.67 12.29
N LYS A 296 76.53 -72.94 11.37
CA LYS A 296 76.97 -71.55 11.58
C LYS A 296 75.80 -70.56 11.53
N ILE A 297 74.76 -70.85 10.76
CA ILE A 297 73.61 -69.94 10.49
C ILE A 297 72.78 -69.69 11.76
N LEU A 298 72.81 -70.63 12.71
CA LEU A 298 72.12 -70.51 13.99
C LEU A 298 72.44 -69.22 14.78
N LYS A 299 73.64 -68.65 14.64
CA LYS A 299 73.99 -67.38 15.31
C LYS A 299 73.17 -66.22 14.73
N SER A 300 73.17 -66.07 13.41
CA SER A 300 72.37 -65.06 12.72
C SER A 300 70.86 -65.27 12.95
N TRP A 301 70.40 -66.52 13.05
CA TRP A 301 69.02 -66.81 13.44
C TRP A 301 68.69 -66.38 14.89
N GLN A 302 69.58 -66.61 15.86
CA GLN A 302 69.39 -66.14 17.24
C GLN A 302 69.38 -64.61 17.34
N GLU A 303 70.24 -63.93 16.59
CA GLU A 303 70.24 -62.47 16.47
C GLU A 303 68.96 -61.94 15.79
N LEU A 304 68.40 -62.68 14.84
CA LEU A 304 67.11 -62.36 14.22
C LEU A 304 65.94 -62.57 15.21
N ASP A 305 65.84 -63.73 15.87
CA ASP A 305 64.80 -64.05 16.86
C ASP A 305 64.76 -63.03 18.01
N ALA A 306 65.93 -62.58 18.47
CA ALA A 306 66.06 -61.48 19.42
C ALA A 306 65.52 -60.15 18.86
N ARG A 307 65.90 -59.77 17.63
CA ARG A 307 65.40 -58.54 16.97
C ARG A 307 63.88 -58.56 16.74
N ILE A 308 63.30 -59.71 16.40
CA ILE A 308 61.83 -59.87 16.26
C ILE A 308 61.16 -59.74 17.61
N THR A 309 61.68 -60.45 18.62
CA THR A 309 61.13 -60.43 19.98
C THR A 309 61.17 -59.03 20.59
N GLU A 310 62.21 -58.24 20.34
CA GLU A 310 62.25 -56.84 20.75
C GLU A 310 61.20 -55.99 20.02
N ALA A 311 61.11 -56.07 18.69
CA ALA A 311 60.12 -55.31 17.90
C ALA A 311 58.65 -55.68 18.24
N ALA A 312 58.40 -56.94 18.60
CA ALA A 312 57.08 -57.39 19.07
C ALA A 312 56.75 -56.82 20.46
N ASN A 313 57.73 -56.72 21.36
CA ASN A 313 57.56 -56.08 22.66
C ASN A 313 57.38 -54.56 22.53
N GLU A 314 58.16 -53.88 21.67
CA GLU A 314 57.97 -52.47 21.32
C GLU A 314 56.54 -52.23 20.81
N SER A 315 56.11 -52.95 19.77
CA SER A 315 54.80 -52.73 19.17
C SER A 315 53.65 -53.02 20.15
N LYS A 316 53.80 -54.02 21.03
CA LYS A 316 52.82 -54.34 22.07
C LYS A 316 52.72 -53.26 23.16
N ASP A 317 53.85 -52.69 23.58
CA ASP A 317 53.89 -51.58 24.55
C ASP A 317 53.32 -50.29 23.91
N ASN A 318 53.67 -50.01 22.65
CA ASN A 318 53.13 -48.89 21.89
C ASN A 318 51.60 -49.00 21.70
N VAL A 319 51.07 -50.17 21.36
CA VAL A 319 49.60 -50.41 21.32
C VAL A 319 48.96 -50.17 22.68
N LYS A 320 49.55 -50.70 23.77
CA LYS A 320 49.04 -50.53 25.13
C LYS A 320 48.92 -49.04 25.49
N TYR A 321 49.96 -48.24 25.26
CA TYR A 321 49.92 -46.81 25.57
C TYR A 321 49.02 -46.01 24.63
N LEU A 322 49.09 -46.22 23.31
CA LEU A 322 48.22 -45.52 22.36
C LEU A 322 46.73 -45.89 22.53
N SER A 323 46.40 -47.06 23.09
CA SER A 323 45.01 -47.43 23.38
C SER A 323 44.35 -46.58 24.47
N THR A 324 45.12 -45.92 25.35
CA THR A 324 44.55 -45.00 26.35
C THR A 324 44.07 -43.71 25.68
N LEU A 325 44.83 -43.21 24.70
CA LEU A 325 44.45 -42.07 23.85
C LEU A 325 43.21 -42.36 23.02
N GLU A 326 42.90 -43.62 22.66
CA GLU A 326 41.72 -43.94 21.85
C GLU A 326 40.42 -43.35 22.43
N LYS A 327 40.27 -43.38 23.76
CA LYS A 327 39.10 -42.80 24.45
C LYS A 327 39.08 -41.26 24.43
N VAL A 328 40.25 -40.64 24.46
CA VAL A 328 40.42 -39.18 24.61
C VAL A 328 40.53 -38.47 23.24
N CYS A 329 40.92 -39.19 22.20
CA CYS A 329 40.92 -38.74 20.81
C CYS A 329 39.56 -38.90 20.13
N ARG A 330 38.66 -39.79 20.59
CA ARG A 330 37.31 -39.97 20.00
C ARG A 330 36.50 -38.65 19.87
N PRO A 331 36.47 -37.73 20.86
CA PRO A 331 35.85 -36.41 20.71
C PRO A 331 36.39 -35.58 19.53
N LEU A 332 37.66 -35.78 19.12
CA LEU A 332 38.27 -35.11 17.96
C LEU A 332 37.64 -35.51 16.61
N TYR A 333 36.75 -36.51 16.61
CA TYR A 333 35.99 -37.00 15.44
C TYR A 333 34.48 -36.75 15.59
N SER A 334 34.10 -35.78 16.43
CA SER A 334 32.74 -35.27 16.62
C SER A 334 32.65 -33.81 16.20
N THR A 335 31.51 -33.37 15.66
CA THR A 335 31.31 -32.00 15.14
C THR A 335 31.01 -30.93 16.21
N ASP A 336 31.25 -31.22 17.49
CA ASP A 336 31.05 -30.26 18.59
C ASP A 336 32.40 -29.72 19.11
N VAL A 337 32.76 -28.53 18.63
CA VAL A 337 33.98 -27.81 19.04
C VAL A 337 33.94 -27.38 20.51
N VAL A 338 32.76 -27.17 21.09
CA VAL A 338 32.61 -26.65 22.46
C VAL A 338 32.90 -27.75 23.48
N SER A 339 32.30 -28.93 23.36
CA SER A 339 32.69 -30.06 24.23
C SER A 339 34.09 -30.58 23.92
N MET A 340 34.55 -30.52 22.67
CA MET A 340 35.95 -30.84 22.33
C MET A 340 36.95 -29.95 23.07
N THR A 341 36.67 -28.66 23.23
CA THR A 341 37.50 -27.71 24.00
C THR A 341 37.67 -28.16 25.46
N HIS A 342 36.62 -28.68 26.09
CA HIS A 342 36.68 -29.23 27.45
C HIS A 342 37.49 -30.54 27.54
N GLY A 343 37.68 -31.25 26.43
CA GLY A 343 38.51 -32.46 26.34
C GLY A 343 40.02 -32.19 26.24
N ILE A 344 40.43 -31.00 25.79
CA ILE A 344 41.84 -30.64 25.51
C ILE A 344 42.80 -30.87 26.70
N PRO A 345 42.48 -30.48 27.95
CA PRO A 345 43.41 -30.70 29.06
C PRO A 345 43.64 -32.19 29.37
N ASN A 346 42.63 -33.03 29.14
CA ASN A 346 42.71 -34.48 29.32
C ASN A 346 43.52 -35.14 28.21
N LEU A 347 43.41 -34.63 26.98
CA LEU A 347 44.22 -35.09 25.84
C LEU A 347 45.70 -34.82 26.09
N ILE A 348 46.05 -33.57 26.43
CA ILE A 348 47.44 -33.18 26.72
C ILE A 348 48.00 -33.99 27.91
N LYS A 349 47.25 -34.17 29.00
CA LYS A 349 47.68 -35.00 30.15
C LYS A 349 47.89 -36.47 29.80
N SER A 350 47.08 -37.01 28.89
CA SER A 350 47.27 -38.38 28.38
C SER A 350 48.55 -38.51 27.55
N VAL A 351 48.87 -37.48 26.75
CA VAL A 351 50.13 -37.40 25.99
C VAL A 351 51.34 -37.25 26.91
N GLN A 352 51.27 -36.40 27.95
CA GLN A 352 52.30 -36.29 29.00
C GLN A 352 52.54 -37.64 29.71
N MET A 353 51.48 -38.37 30.05
CA MET A 353 51.57 -39.69 30.69
C MET A 353 52.32 -40.68 29.80
N ILE A 354 52.05 -40.70 28.49
CA ILE A 354 52.72 -41.60 27.54
C ILE A 354 54.20 -41.23 27.41
N HIS A 355 54.54 -39.95 27.30
CA HIS A 355 55.93 -39.50 27.31
C HIS A 355 56.69 -39.93 28.58
N ARG A 356 56.04 -39.83 29.75
CA ARG A 356 56.66 -40.14 31.05
C ARG A 356 56.75 -41.64 31.36
N VAL A 357 55.87 -42.48 30.81
CA VAL A 357 55.69 -43.88 31.28
C VAL A 357 55.93 -44.92 30.16
N SER A 358 55.87 -44.55 28.87
CA SER A 358 56.24 -45.47 27.79
C SER A 358 57.75 -45.70 27.74
N LYS A 359 58.15 -46.95 27.49
CA LYS A 359 59.58 -47.30 27.30
C LYS A 359 60.05 -47.03 25.87
N TYR A 360 59.15 -47.13 24.88
CA TYR A 360 59.49 -47.10 23.45
C TYR A 360 58.85 -45.92 22.68
N TYR A 361 57.68 -45.42 23.11
CA TYR A 361 56.98 -44.31 22.44
C TYR A 361 57.37 -42.91 22.98
N ASN A 362 58.36 -42.82 23.85
CA ASN A 362 58.76 -41.57 24.52
C ASN A 362 59.65 -40.65 23.68
N THR A 363 60.00 -41.01 22.44
CA THR A 363 60.90 -40.17 21.61
C THR A 363 60.22 -38.90 21.09
N SER A 364 60.99 -37.82 20.98
CA SER A 364 60.52 -36.52 20.49
C SER A 364 59.91 -36.59 19.09
N GLU A 365 60.45 -37.43 18.19
CA GLU A 365 59.92 -37.65 16.85
C GLU A 365 58.52 -38.27 16.85
N ARG A 366 58.31 -39.36 17.62
CA ARG A 366 57.01 -40.04 17.75
C ARG A 366 55.98 -39.10 18.38
N MET A 367 56.41 -38.36 19.41
CA MET A 367 55.58 -37.35 20.07
C MET A 367 55.17 -36.22 19.13
N THR A 368 56.10 -35.74 18.29
CA THR A 368 55.84 -34.68 17.30
C THR A 368 54.89 -35.15 16.20
N SER A 369 55.07 -36.36 15.64
CA SER A 369 54.14 -36.94 14.66
C SER A 369 52.72 -37.08 15.23
N LEU A 370 52.59 -37.62 16.45
CA LEU A 370 51.30 -37.76 17.12
C LEU A 370 50.60 -36.40 17.31
N LEU A 371 51.32 -35.38 17.76
CA LEU A 371 50.78 -34.03 17.97
C LEU A 371 50.42 -33.33 16.65
N ILE A 372 51.18 -33.55 15.57
CA ILE A 372 50.81 -33.09 14.21
C ILE A 372 49.49 -33.74 13.76
N LYS A 373 49.32 -35.05 13.98
CA LYS A 373 48.07 -35.78 13.65
C LYS A 373 46.88 -35.25 14.46
N VAL A 374 47.07 -34.94 15.74
CA VAL A 374 46.08 -34.24 16.57
C VAL A 374 45.72 -32.88 15.98
N THR A 375 46.70 -32.02 15.67
CA THR A 375 46.41 -30.70 15.08
C THR A 375 45.71 -30.80 13.72
N ASN A 376 46.10 -31.74 12.85
CA ASN A 376 45.41 -32.02 11.58
C ASN A 376 43.93 -32.32 11.83
N GLN A 377 43.64 -33.28 12.71
CA GLN A 377 42.29 -33.71 13.02
C GLN A 377 41.44 -32.56 13.59
N MET A 378 42.03 -31.72 14.45
CA MET A 378 41.34 -30.54 14.99
C MET A 378 41.00 -29.52 13.90
N VAL A 379 41.91 -29.25 12.96
CA VAL A 379 41.64 -28.34 11.83
C VAL A 379 40.56 -28.90 10.89
N ILE A 380 40.57 -30.21 10.62
CA ILE A 380 39.52 -30.90 9.86
C ILE A 380 38.16 -30.74 10.56
N THR A 381 38.10 -30.97 11.88
CA THR A 381 36.88 -30.83 12.68
C THR A 381 36.38 -29.38 12.73
N CYS A 382 37.28 -28.39 12.83
CA CYS A 382 36.92 -26.97 12.73
C CYS A 382 36.34 -26.61 11.35
N LYS A 383 36.94 -27.10 10.25
CA LYS A 383 36.35 -26.93 8.90
C LYS A 383 34.97 -27.54 8.79
N ALA A 384 34.77 -28.75 9.35
CA ALA A 384 33.48 -29.43 9.35
C ALA A 384 32.42 -28.71 10.20
N TYR A 385 32.78 -28.13 11.35
CA TYR A 385 31.87 -27.33 12.18
C TYR A 385 31.46 -26.02 11.48
N ILE A 386 32.41 -25.32 10.84
CA ILE A 386 32.12 -24.09 10.11
C ILE A 386 31.21 -24.35 8.91
N THR A 387 31.39 -25.45 8.17
CA THR A 387 30.62 -25.77 6.93
C THR A 387 29.36 -26.62 7.14
N ASP A 388 29.00 -26.94 8.39
CA ASP A 388 27.97 -27.93 8.74
C ASP A 388 28.16 -29.27 7.98
N ALA A 389 29.33 -29.88 8.17
CA ALA A 389 29.77 -31.10 7.48
C ALA A 389 29.67 -31.00 5.93
N GLY A 390 30.07 -29.84 5.39
CA GLY A 390 30.04 -29.57 3.95
C GLY A 390 28.67 -29.27 3.35
N LEU A 391 27.61 -29.13 4.17
CA LEU A 391 26.26 -28.86 3.68
C LEU A 391 26.02 -27.39 3.28
N SER A 392 26.88 -26.45 3.69
CA SER A 392 26.76 -25.04 3.28
C SER A 392 28.11 -24.30 3.24
N GLY A 393 28.23 -23.40 2.27
CA GLY A 393 29.38 -22.51 2.15
C GLY A 393 29.43 -21.46 3.28
N VAL A 394 30.63 -20.98 3.58
CA VAL A 394 30.88 -19.94 4.61
C VAL A 394 30.05 -18.67 4.36
N TRP A 395 29.79 -18.34 3.09
CA TRP A 395 29.04 -17.15 2.66
C TRP A 395 27.54 -17.37 2.46
N GLU A 396 27.05 -18.60 2.67
CA GLU A 396 25.63 -18.97 2.51
C GLU A 396 24.88 -19.04 3.85
N GLN A 397 25.62 -19.11 4.95
CA GLN A 397 25.11 -19.11 6.33
C GLN A 397 24.89 -17.68 6.85
N GLU A 398 24.15 -17.55 7.95
CA GLU A 398 23.94 -16.25 8.60
C GLU A 398 25.23 -15.75 9.24
N THR A 399 25.64 -14.50 8.93
CA THR A 399 26.94 -13.95 9.35
C THR A 399 27.16 -13.95 10.87
N SER A 400 26.08 -13.83 11.66
CA SER A 400 26.07 -14.03 13.12
C SER A 400 26.62 -15.41 13.51
N THR A 401 26.00 -16.48 13.00
CA THR A 401 26.34 -17.88 13.30
C THR A 401 27.73 -18.26 12.82
N VAL A 402 28.17 -17.74 11.67
CA VAL A 402 29.53 -17.97 11.14
C VAL A 402 30.57 -17.30 12.03
N LEU A 403 30.33 -16.08 12.51
CA LEU A 403 31.22 -15.38 13.43
C LEU A 403 31.32 -16.08 14.79
N GLU A 404 30.25 -16.70 15.29
CA GLU A 404 30.29 -17.51 16.52
C GLU A 404 31.08 -18.81 16.29
N LYS A 405 30.75 -19.59 15.26
CA LYS A 405 31.49 -20.81 14.89
C LYS A 405 32.99 -20.56 14.70
N ILE A 406 33.36 -19.43 14.10
CA ILE A 406 34.76 -19.01 13.92
C ILE A 406 35.43 -18.69 15.27
N LYS A 407 34.75 -17.97 16.18
CA LYS A 407 35.29 -17.68 17.52
C LYS A 407 35.53 -18.95 18.32
N ASP A 408 34.61 -19.92 18.26
CA ASP A 408 34.77 -21.23 18.91
C ASP A 408 36.02 -21.95 18.39
N CYS A 409 36.19 -22.05 17.07
CA CYS A 409 37.35 -22.68 16.44
C CYS A 409 38.68 -22.00 16.82
N ILE A 410 38.69 -20.66 16.88
CA ILE A 410 39.87 -19.88 17.31
C ILE A 410 40.15 -20.08 18.80
N CYS A 411 39.11 -20.16 19.64
CA CYS A 411 39.21 -20.38 21.08
C CYS A 411 39.82 -21.77 21.38
N LEU A 412 39.24 -22.82 20.81
CA LEU A 412 39.75 -24.20 20.85
C LEU A 412 41.25 -24.27 20.55
N LEU A 413 41.67 -23.72 19.40
CA LEU A 413 43.05 -23.83 18.94
C LEU A 413 44.02 -23.03 19.82
N LYS A 414 43.59 -21.88 20.36
CA LYS A 414 44.38 -21.08 21.31
C LYS A 414 44.47 -21.77 22.69
N GLU A 415 43.42 -22.44 23.15
CA GLU A 415 43.44 -23.23 24.40
C GLU A 415 44.31 -24.50 24.26
N TYR A 416 44.30 -25.17 23.11
CA TYR A 416 45.23 -26.28 22.81
C TYR A 416 46.70 -25.86 22.79
N GLN A 417 47.03 -24.71 22.19
CA GLN A 417 48.37 -24.12 22.32
C GLN A 417 48.74 -23.83 23.78
N LYS A 418 47.81 -23.27 24.56
CA LYS A 418 48.01 -22.92 25.98
C LYS A 418 48.28 -24.18 26.82
N CYS A 419 47.41 -25.18 26.79
CA CYS A 419 47.59 -26.43 27.54
C CYS A 419 48.88 -27.16 27.12
N PHE A 420 49.26 -27.13 25.84
CA PHE A 420 50.55 -27.69 25.41
C PHE A 420 51.75 -26.94 26.00
N ARG A 421 51.74 -25.60 26.02
CA ARG A 421 52.84 -24.80 26.61
C ARG A 421 52.93 -25.00 28.13
N GLU A 422 51.80 -25.09 28.81
CA GLU A 422 51.72 -25.43 30.24
C GLU A 422 52.33 -26.82 30.51
N ALA A 423 51.93 -27.83 29.73
CA ALA A 423 52.43 -29.19 29.85
C ALA A 423 53.92 -29.35 29.49
N LYS A 424 54.39 -28.62 28.48
CA LYS A 424 55.81 -28.54 28.09
C LYS A 424 56.66 -27.93 29.20
N LYS A 425 56.16 -26.88 29.86
CA LYS A 425 56.81 -26.28 31.03
C LYS A 425 56.90 -27.27 32.19
N GLU A 426 55.81 -27.95 32.54
CA GLU A 426 55.78 -28.98 33.59
C GLU A 426 56.78 -30.12 33.33
N ILE A 427 56.91 -30.57 32.07
CA ILE A 427 57.90 -31.58 31.66
C ILE A 427 59.34 -31.06 31.87
N VAL A 428 59.65 -29.84 31.44
CA VAL A 428 60.99 -29.24 31.60
C VAL A 428 61.33 -29.03 33.09
N GLU A 429 60.39 -28.59 33.90
CA GLU A 429 60.57 -28.43 35.36
C GLU A 429 60.75 -29.78 36.08
N THR A 430 60.22 -30.89 35.54
CA THR A 430 60.29 -32.23 36.16
C THR A 430 61.49 -33.07 35.66
N LEU A 431 61.91 -32.91 34.40
CA LEU A 431 62.87 -33.79 33.72
C LEU A 431 64.07 -33.06 33.08
N GLY A 432 64.09 -31.74 33.10
CA GLY A 432 65.15 -30.91 32.51
C GLY A 432 64.97 -30.66 31.00
N GLU A 433 65.64 -29.62 30.49
CA GLU A 433 65.42 -29.08 29.13
C GLU A 433 65.62 -30.12 28.00
N LYS A 434 66.61 -31.02 28.16
CA LYS A 434 66.95 -32.05 27.15
C LYS A 434 65.90 -33.17 27.01
N ALA A 435 64.87 -33.21 27.86
CA ALA A 435 63.86 -34.26 27.83
C ALA A 435 62.74 -34.04 26.80
N PHE A 436 62.61 -32.85 26.19
CA PHE A 436 61.45 -32.54 25.34
C PHE A 436 61.76 -31.55 24.19
N GLU A 437 62.72 -31.89 23.34
CA GLU A 437 63.04 -31.16 22.11
C GLU A 437 61.94 -31.35 21.03
N VAL A 438 60.80 -30.68 21.25
CA VAL A 438 59.62 -30.69 20.37
C VAL A 438 59.39 -29.29 19.80
N SER A 439 59.44 -29.19 18.47
CA SER A 439 59.34 -27.93 17.73
C SER A 439 57.88 -27.55 17.46
N GLU A 440 57.44 -26.47 18.12
CA GLU A 440 56.08 -25.91 18.05
C GLU A 440 55.69 -25.49 16.63
N MET A 441 56.66 -25.09 15.80
CA MET A 441 56.41 -24.64 14.41
C MET A 441 55.84 -25.76 13.53
N TYR A 442 56.27 -27.01 13.71
CA TYR A 442 55.74 -28.15 12.94
C TYR A 442 54.36 -28.59 13.44
N ILE A 443 54.12 -28.54 14.76
CA ILE A 443 52.83 -28.93 15.36
C ILE A 443 51.75 -27.90 15.07
N PHE A 444 52.04 -26.61 15.23
CA PHE A 444 51.02 -25.55 15.20
C PHE A 444 50.99 -24.72 13.92
N GLY A 445 52.01 -24.78 13.05
CA GLY A 445 52.08 -23.93 11.85
C GLY A 445 50.84 -24.01 10.95
N LYS A 446 50.27 -25.21 10.77
CA LYS A 446 48.98 -25.41 10.06
C LYS A 446 47.82 -24.73 10.77
N SER A 447 47.66 -24.93 12.08
CA SER A 447 46.58 -24.33 12.86
C SER A 447 46.70 -22.80 12.97
N GLU A 448 47.91 -22.25 13.01
CA GLU A 448 48.10 -20.79 13.01
C GLU A 448 47.78 -20.17 11.65
N ALA A 449 48.18 -20.80 10.55
CA ALA A 449 47.79 -20.36 9.22
C ALA A 449 46.25 -20.41 9.05
N PHE A 450 45.60 -21.45 9.60
CA PHE A 450 44.14 -21.54 9.65
C PHE A 450 43.51 -20.45 10.54
N CYS A 451 44.01 -20.20 11.76
CA CYS A 451 43.53 -19.10 12.61
C CYS A 451 43.64 -17.73 11.91
N ARG A 452 44.80 -17.42 11.30
CA ARG A 452 44.99 -16.17 10.55
C ARG A 452 44.03 -16.06 9.35
N ARG A 453 43.69 -17.19 8.72
CA ARG A 453 42.69 -17.25 7.64
C ARG A 453 41.27 -17.00 8.16
N LEU A 454 40.90 -17.55 9.31
CA LEU A 454 39.62 -17.27 9.97
C LEU A 454 39.53 -15.82 10.46
N GLU A 455 40.63 -15.23 10.92
CA GLU A 455 40.73 -13.83 11.32
C GLU A 455 40.52 -12.89 10.10
N LYS A 456 41.08 -13.20 8.92
CA LYS A 456 40.76 -12.50 7.65
C LYS A 456 39.31 -12.64 7.22
N ILE A 457 38.71 -13.83 7.34
CA ILE A 457 37.29 -14.05 7.02
C ILE A 457 36.39 -13.23 7.97
N THR A 458 36.76 -13.16 9.26
CA THR A 458 36.09 -12.32 10.27
C THR A 458 36.12 -10.85 9.87
N GLU A 459 37.26 -10.35 9.38
CA GLU A 459 37.41 -8.99 8.88
C GLU A 459 36.54 -8.71 7.65
N MET A 460 36.50 -9.63 6.67
CA MET A 460 35.60 -9.50 5.51
C MET A 460 34.11 -9.45 5.90
N ILE A 461 33.68 -10.29 6.85
CA ILE A 461 32.30 -10.29 7.34
C ILE A 461 31.98 -8.99 8.10
N ALA A 462 32.92 -8.47 8.89
CA ALA A 462 32.76 -7.17 9.56
C ALA A 462 32.63 -6.01 8.55
N VAL A 463 33.41 -6.03 7.48
CA VAL A 463 33.26 -5.09 6.35
C VAL A 463 31.88 -5.24 5.68
N GLU A 464 31.40 -6.47 5.45
CA GLU A 464 30.07 -6.70 4.88
C GLU A 464 28.96 -6.13 5.78
N GLN A 465 29.00 -6.40 7.09
CA GLN A 465 28.02 -5.89 8.06
C GLN A 465 28.01 -4.35 8.10
N ASN A 466 29.19 -3.72 8.08
CA ASN A 466 29.33 -2.26 8.02
C ASN A 466 28.75 -1.68 6.71
N PHE A 467 29.07 -2.27 5.56
CA PHE A 467 28.62 -1.76 4.26
C PHE A 467 27.16 -2.11 3.94
N ASN A 468 26.57 -3.15 4.54
CA ASN A 468 25.15 -3.46 4.37
C ASN A 468 24.23 -2.33 4.87
N ALA A 469 24.67 -1.55 5.87
CA ALA A 469 23.98 -0.35 6.35
C ALA A 469 23.77 0.71 5.25
N LEU A 470 24.67 0.80 4.25
CA LEU A 470 24.50 1.68 3.09
C LEU A 470 23.25 1.31 2.27
N SER A 471 22.92 0.02 2.18
CA SER A 471 21.75 -0.45 1.41
C SER A 471 20.41 -0.28 2.14
N LEU A 472 20.43 0.20 3.38
CA LEU A 472 19.25 0.61 4.15
C LEU A 472 19.11 2.14 4.22
N CYS A 473 20.05 2.90 3.64
CA CYS A 473 20.17 4.34 3.85
C CYS A 473 19.59 5.14 2.69
N ALA A 474 18.43 5.77 2.90
CA ALA A 474 17.83 6.70 1.94
C ALA A 474 18.58 8.04 1.87
N ILE A 475 19.74 8.04 1.21
CA ILE A 475 20.50 9.24 0.78
C ILE A 475 20.70 9.14 -0.73
N GLU A 476 20.14 10.09 -1.48
CA GLU A 476 20.13 10.09 -2.95
C GLU A 476 21.55 9.91 -3.53
N GLY A 477 21.78 8.80 -4.24
CA GLY A 477 23.05 8.48 -4.88
C GLY A 477 24.00 7.59 -4.08
N ILE A 478 23.70 7.29 -2.80
CA ILE A 478 24.50 6.34 -2.01
C ILE A 478 24.32 4.89 -2.50
N ASP A 479 23.17 4.59 -3.11
CA ASP A 479 22.81 3.30 -3.71
C ASP A 479 23.86 2.82 -4.72
N LEU A 480 24.45 3.74 -5.50
CA LEU A 480 25.48 3.41 -6.47
C LEU A 480 26.75 2.86 -5.79
N MET A 481 27.05 3.30 -4.57
CA MET A 481 28.19 2.78 -3.79
C MET A 481 27.83 1.45 -3.13
N ALA A 482 26.60 1.28 -2.65
CA ALA A 482 26.10 0.00 -2.14
C ALA A 482 26.07 -1.08 -3.24
N VAL A 483 25.67 -0.75 -4.47
CA VAL A 483 25.71 -1.67 -5.63
C VAL A 483 27.15 -2.01 -6.03
N LYS A 484 28.07 -1.04 -6.05
CA LYS A 484 29.51 -1.33 -6.27
C LYS A 484 30.05 -2.30 -5.22
N PHE A 485 29.78 -2.07 -3.94
CA PHE A 485 30.21 -2.96 -2.86
C PHE A 485 29.64 -4.37 -3.03
N LYS A 486 28.32 -4.50 -3.25
CA LYS A 486 27.68 -5.81 -3.46
C LYS A 486 28.25 -6.54 -4.67
N ASN A 487 28.61 -5.83 -5.75
CA ASN A 487 29.29 -6.44 -6.90
C ASN A 487 30.71 -6.94 -6.56
N VAL A 488 31.52 -6.14 -5.85
CA VAL A 488 32.87 -6.53 -5.40
C VAL A 488 32.82 -7.76 -4.49
N TYR A 489 31.89 -7.78 -3.53
CA TYR A 489 31.69 -8.92 -2.63
C TYR A 489 31.19 -10.16 -3.35
N HIS A 490 30.23 -10.02 -4.28
CA HIS A 490 29.69 -11.14 -5.06
C HIS A 490 30.72 -11.78 -6.01
N ILE A 491 31.67 -10.98 -6.53
CA ILE A 491 32.83 -11.48 -7.30
C ILE A 491 33.76 -12.33 -6.43
N PHE A 492 33.85 -12.03 -5.13
CA PHE A 492 34.62 -12.82 -4.16
C PHE A 492 33.89 -14.10 -3.75
N GLN A 493 32.59 -14.01 -3.43
CA GLN A 493 31.76 -15.17 -3.05
C GLN A 493 31.73 -16.27 -4.13
N LYS A 494 31.82 -15.90 -5.41
CA LYS A 494 31.78 -16.82 -6.56
C LYS A 494 33.12 -17.49 -6.91
N LYS A 495 34.15 -17.38 -6.07
CA LYS A 495 35.46 -18.01 -6.31
C LYS A 495 35.38 -19.53 -6.10
N PRO A 496 35.98 -20.37 -6.97
CA PRO A 496 35.82 -21.82 -6.94
C PRO A 496 36.75 -22.55 -5.94
N TYR A 497 37.52 -21.83 -5.12
CA TYR A 497 38.47 -22.40 -4.17
C TYR A 497 37.88 -22.53 -2.75
N ASP A 498 38.41 -23.47 -1.95
CA ASP A 498 38.05 -23.57 -0.53
C ASP A 498 38.54 -22.33 0.25
N THR A 499 37.60 -21.47 0.62
CA THR A 499 37.89 -20.28 1.43
C THR A 499 38.50 -20.62 2.80
N LEU A 500 38.33 -21.84 3.33
CA LEU A 500 38.90 -22.28 4.59
C LEU A 500 40.27 -22.96 4.49
N ASP A 501 40.82 -23.23 3.30
CA ASP A 501 42.15 -23.87 3.18
C ASP A 501 43.31 -22.86 3.24
N PRO A 502 44.15 -22.87 4.31
CA PRO A 502 45.33 -22.02 4.39
C PRO A 502 46.44 -22.39 3.39
N GLN A 503 46.37 -23.53 2.69
CA GLN A 503 47.30 -23.83 1.59
C GLN A 503 46.99 -23.05 0.31
N ILE A 504 45.78 -22.50 0.16
CA ILE A 504 45.37 -21.73 -1.01
C ILE A 504 45.76 -20.27 -0.80
N THR A 505 46.89 -19.87 -1.41
CA THR A 505 47.46 -18.51 -1.39
C THR A 505 46.70 -17.53 -2.29
N GLU A 506 45.91 -18.02 -3.26
CA GLU A 506 45.09 -17.18 -4.14
C GLU A 506 44.10 -16.30 -3.38
N PHE A 507 43.48 -16.85 -2.32
CA PHE A 507 42.62 -16.10 -1.41
C PHE A 507 43.37 -14.93 -0.76
N ASP A 508 44.63 -15.09 -0.36
CA ASP A 508 45.38 -14.01 0.30
C ASP A 508 45.66 -12.85 -0.67
N VAL A 509 45.85 -13.17 -1.94
CA VAL A 509 45.99 -12.18 -3.03
C VAL A 509 44.64 -11.52 -3.36
N ASP A 510 43.54 -12.27 -3.39
CA ASP A 510 42.20 -11.72 -3.62
C ASP A 510 41.64 -10.95 -2.42
N PHE A 511 42.02 -11.30 -1.18
CA PHE A 511 41.70 -10.57 0.04
C PHE A 511 42.34 -9.18 0.04
N VAL A 512 43.63 -9.08 -0.33
CA VAL A 512 44.30 -7.77 -0.47
C VAL A 512 43.65 -6.92 -1.58
N LYS A 513 43.24 -7.52 -2.69
CA LYS A 513 42.45 -6.81 -3.73
C LYS A 513 41.09 -6.33 -3.18
N PHE A 514 40.38 -7.19 -2.44
CA PHE A 514 39.09 -6.86 -1.83
C PHE A 514 39.24 -5.68 -0.86
N MET A 515 40.20 -5.72 0.06
CA MET A 515 40.44 -4.63 1.01
C MET A 515 40.84 -3.33 0.31
N SER A 516 41.68 -3.38 -0.74
CA SER A 516 42.03 -2.19 -1.52
C SER A 516 40.82 -1.60 -2.29
N GLU A 517 39.92 -2.44 -2.81
CA GLU A 517 38.66 -1.99 -3.41
C GLU A 517 37.68 -1.42 -2.36
N VAL A 518 37.70 -1.93 -1.13
CA VAL A 518 36.94 -1.40 0.01
C VAL A 518 37.48 -0.02 0.42
N GLU A 519 38.79 0.14 0.61
CA GLU A 519 39.44 1.44 0.85
C GLU A 519 39.10 2.45 -0.25
N ARG A 520 39.13 2.03 -1.52
CA ARG A 520 38.74 2.83 -2.68
C ARG A 520 37.26 3.23 -2.64
N LEU A 521 36.38 2.40 -2.07
CA LEU A 521 34.97 2.73 -1.84
C LEU A 521 34.78 3.65 -0.63
N GLU A 522 35.50 3.45 0.47
CA GLU A 522 35.49 4.36 1.63
C GLU A 522 35.90 5.79 1.22
N ALA A 523 36.98 5.93 0.44
CA ALA A 523 37.40 7.21 -0.11
C ALA A 523 36.35 7.84 -1.05
N GLN A 524 35.60 7.03 -1.80
CA GLN A 524 34.46 7.51 -2.60
C GLN A 524 33.29 7.97 -1.71
N ILE A 525 32.99 7.29 -0.60
CA ILE A 525 31.92 7.66 0.33
C ILE A 525 32.30 8.94 1.12
N GLN A 526 33.56 9.07 1.55
CA GLN A 526 34.10 10.32 2.12
C GLN A 526 33.97 11.49 1.13
N ASN A 527 34.38 11.31 -0.12
CA ASN A 527 34.28 12.36 -1.13
C ASN A 527 32.82 12.69 -1.52
N PHE A 528 31.93 11.69 -1.51
CA PHE A 528 30.49 11.89 -1.67
C PHE A 528 29.91 12.72 -0.51
N MET A 529 30.28 12.43 0.74
CA MET A 529 29.92 13.25 1.90
C MET A 529 30.41 14.69 1.75
N ARG A 530 31.70 14.89 1.40
CA ARG A 530 32.27 16.23 1.11
C ARG A 530 31.51 16.99 0.02
N THR A 531 31.00 16.28 -0.99
CA THR A 531 30.22 16.84 -2.10
C THR A 531 28.82 17.26 -1.64
N CYS A 532 28.13 16.41 -0.87
CA CYS A 532 26.83 16.71 -0.26
C CYS A 532 26.90 17.96 0.62
N PHE A 533 27.94 18.09 1.46
CA PHE A 533 28.17 19.26 2.30
C PHE A 533 28.95 20.40 1.60
N GLY A 534 29.08 20.35 0.27
CA GLY A 534 29.69 21.41 -0.54
C GLY A 534 28.79 22.63 -0.79
N LYS A 535 27.45 22.47 -0.68
CA LYS A 535 26.46 23.56 -0.82
C LYS A 535 25.41 23.50 0.29
N ILE A 536 25.77 23.97 1.48
CA ILE A 536 24.87 24.06 2.63
C ILE A 536 23.93 25.27 2.46
N PHE A 537 22.67 25.01 2.09
CA PHE A 537 21.62 26.04 1.96
C PHE A 537 20.93 26.40 3.29
N SER A 538 20.94 25.49 4.27
CA SER A 538 20.34 25.65 5.59
C SER A 538 21.12 24.82 6.60
N SER A 539 21.48 25.39 7.75
CA SER A 539 22.13 24.65 8.84
C SER A 539 21.26 23.49 9.34
N GLN A 540 19.95 23.69 9.47
CA GLN A 540 18.99 22.65 9.92
C GLN A 540 18.98 21.42 8.99
N ASN A 541 18.85 21.64 7.67
CA ASN A 541 18.81 20.55 6.70
C ASN A 541 20.15 19.79 6.64
N ALA A 542 21.27 20.51 6.78
CA ALA A 542 22.59 19.89 6.86
C ALA A 542 22.76 19.04 8.13
N LEU A 543 22.21 19.45 9.28
CA LEU A 543 22.23 18.62 10.49
C LEU A 543 21.36 17.36 10.35
N GLN A 544 20.19 17.44 9.72
CA GLN A 544 19.37 16.26 9.44
C GLN A 544 20.05 15.29 8.46
N LEU A 545 20.74 15.79 7.43
CA LEU A 545 21.55 14.96 6.54
C LEU A 545 22.75 14.34 7.28
N LEU A 546 23.40 15.11 8.16
CA LEU A 546 24.52 14.63 8.98
C LEU A 546 24.09 13.51 9.92
N GLN A 547 22.90 13.59 10.52
CA GLN A 547 22.34 12.48 11.31
C GLN A 547 22.20 11.19 10.49
N ARG A 548 21.77 11.27 9.22
CA ARG A 548 21.71 10.08 8.35
C ARG A 548 23.10 9.48 8.10
N PHE A 549 24.12 10.31 7.89
CA PHE A 549 25.51 9.83 7.77
C PHE A 549 26.08 9.30 9.10
N GLN A 550 25.74 9.88 10.25
CA GLN A 550 26.15 9.36 11.57
C GLN A 550 25.53 7.98 11.85
N ASN A 551 24.25 7.79 11.49
CA ASN A 551 23.55 6.51 11.67
C ASN A 551 24.15 5.35 10.87
N LEU A 552 25.00 5.60 9.86
CA LEU A 552 25.76 4.57 9.16
C LEU A 552 26.88 3.96 10.01
N ASN A 553 27.34 4.65 11.07
CA ASN A 553 28.43 4.25 11.98
C ASN A 553 29.78 3.86 11.32
N LEU A 554 29.97 4.11 10.02
CA LEU A 554 31.19 3.76 9.29
C LEU A 554 32.44 4.45 9.90
N PRO A 555 33.51 3.72 10.25
CA PRO A 555 34.72 4.30 10.83
C PRO A 555 35.34 5.39 9.97
N CYS A 556 35.42 5.17 8.65
CA CYS A 556 35.96 6.12 7.68
C CYS A 556 35.20 7.46 7.61
N LEU A 557 33.97 7.54 8.12
CA LEU A 557 33.19 8.78 8.16
C LEU A 557 33.38 9.60 9.45
N GLN A 558 34.09 9.09 10.46
CA GLN A 558 34.20 9.80 11.75
C GLN A 558 35.00 11.11 11.63
N GLU A 559 36.13 11.12 10.92
CA GLU A 559 36.89 12.37 10.68
C GLU A 559 36.11 13.38 9.82
N GLU A 560 35.47 12.91 8.75
CA GLU A 560 34.70 13.77 7.85
C GLU A 560 33.43 14.31 8.52
N THR A 561 32.83 13.55 9.44
CA THR A 561 31.78 14.02 10.34
C THR A 561 32.29 15.17 11.19
N ALA A 562 33.44 15.03 11.86
CA ALA A 562 34.01 16.11 12.69
C ALA A 562 34.32 17.38 11.86
N ARG A 563 34.94 17.22 10.69
CA ARG A 563 35.21 18.32 9.73
C ARG A 563 33.91 18.99 9.25
N THR A 564 32.86 18.20 9.02
CA THR A 564 31.54 18.68 8.57
C THR A 564 30.78 19.42 9.67
N VAL A 565 30.80 18.95 10.92
CA VAL A 565 30.18 19.67 12.05
C VAL A 565 30.78 21.08 12.18
N GLY A 566 32.10 21.22 12.01
CA GLY A 566 32.77 22.52 11.98
C GLY A 566 32.28 23.44 10.85
N ARG A 567 32.09 22.91 9.63
CA ARG A 567 31.50 23.68 8.51
C ARG A 567 30.06 24.11 8.80
N ILE A 568 29.22 23.21 9.33
CA ILE A 568 27.82 23.55 9.64
C ILE A 568 27.76 24.59 10.76
N LEU A 569 28.67 24.59 11.73
CA LEU A 569 28.77 25.66 12.74
C LEU A 569 29.04 27.03 12.11
N GLN A 570 29.93 27.12 11.12
CA GLN A 570 30.22 28.38 10.42
C GLN A 570 29.01 28.86 9.60
N HIS A 571 28.26 27.96 8.95
CA HIS A 571 26.97 28.30 8.34
C HIS A 571 25.92 28.72 9.39
N TYR A 572 25.87 28.09 10.56
CA TYR A 572 24.98 28.47 11.65
C TYR A 572 25.30 29.86 12.24
N ILE A 573 26.58 30.26 12.27
CA ILE A 573 26.99 31.63 12.62
C ILE A 573 26.43 32.64 11.59
N ALA A 574 26.39 32.28 10.30
CA ALA A 574 25.76 33.10 9.26
C ALA A 574 24.23 33.14 9.41
N ASP A 575 23.57 32.01 9.69
CA ASP A 575 22.12 31.92 9.99
C ASP A 575 21.73 32.78 11.20
N LEU A 576 22.52 32.78 12.27
CA LEU A 576 22.31 33.65 13.45
C LEU A 576 22.40 35.14 13.08
N LYS A 577 23.43 35.53 12.31
CA LYS A 577 23.59 36.92 11.83
C LYS A 577 22.43 37.33 10.91
N ALA A 578 22.00 36.46 10.00
CA ALA A 578 20.88 36.68 9.10
C ALA A 578 19.55 36.79 9.86
N THR A 579 19.31 35.91 10.85
CA THR A 579 18.11 35.93 11.69
C THR A 579 18.04 37.18 12.56
N LYS A 580 19.19 37.62 13.13
CA LYS A 580 19.28 38.92 13.83
C LYS A 580 18.96 40.09 12.90
N LYS A 581 19.52 40.13 11.68
CA LYS A 581 19.22 41.18 10.70
C LYS A 581 17.74 41.18 10.30
N LEU A 582 17.15 40.00 10.06
CA LEU A 582 15.73 39.84 9.74
C LEU A 582 14.85 40.40 10.86
N TYR A 583 15.10 40.00 12.11
CA TYR A 583 14.41 40.53 13.28
C TYR A 583 14.53 42.07 13.37
N GLN A 584 15.74 42.62 13.22
CA GLN A 584 15.96 44.08 13.24
C GLN A 584 15.30 44.83 12.06
N THR A 585 14.99 44.17 10.94
CA THR A 585 14.39 44.80 9.76
C THR A 585 12.85 44.75 9.79
N GLN A 586 12.27 43.75 10.47
CA GLN A 586 10.85 43.43 10.44
C GLN A 586 10.19 43.46 11.84
N LYS A 587 10.86 44.03 12.85
CA LYS A 587 10.36 44.07 14.24
C LYS A 587 8.99 44.75 14.35
N ASP A 588 8.83 45.86 13.65
CA ASP A 588 7.71 46.78 13.85
C ASP A 588 6.47 46.41 13.00
N ASP A 589 6.71 45.79 11.83
CA ASP A 589 5.69 45.11 11.04
C ASP A 589 6.23 43.77 10.45
N PRO A 590 6.07 42.65 11.18
CA PRO A 590 6.53 41.35 10.72
C PRO A 590 5.53 40.67 9.78
N PRO A 591 5.99 39.88 8.80
CA PRO A 591 5.13 39.22 7.82
C PRO A 591 4.22 38.17 8.47
N LEU A 592 2.92 38.48 8.52
CA LEU A 592 1.90 37.61 9.11
C LEU A 592 1.36 36.58 8.11
N ALA A 593 1.01 35.38 8.60
CA ALA A 593 0.36 34.37 7.78
C ALA A 593 -1.11 34.75 7.48
N ARG A 594 -1.64 34.29 6.34
CA ARG A 594 -3.01 34.61 5.90
C ARG A 594 -4.05 34.26 6.98
N ASN A 595 -4.87 35.24 7.34
CA ASN A 595 -5.87 35.14 8.42
C ASN A 595 -5.27 34.82 9.81
N MET A 596 -4.03 35.18 10.09
CA MET A 596 -3.56 35.34 11.48
C MET A 596 -3.91 36.75 11.98
N PRO A 597 -4.41 36.91 13.21
CA PRO A 597 -4.52 38.23 13.85
C PRO A 597 -3.15 38.87 14.13
N PRO A 598 -3.08 40.18 14.41
CA PRO A 598 -1.84 40.92 14.51
C PRO A 598 -0.94 40.49 15.66
N ILE A 599 -1.44 40.43 16.90
CA ILE A 599 -0.59 40.21 18.08
C ILE A 599 -0.23 38.72 18.20
N ALA A 600 -1.20 37.84 18.00
CA ALA A 600 -0.95 36.40 17.91
C ALA A 600 0.00 36.02 16.75
N GLY A 601 -0.08 36.72 15.62
CA GLY A 601 0.81 36.55 14.48
C GLY A 601 2.24 37.05 14.74
N ARG A 602 2.38 38.22 15.39
CA ARG A 602 3.66 38.79 15.83
C ARG A 602 4.41 37.84 16.76
N ILE A 603 3.72 37.26 17.75
CA ILE A 603 4.29 36.25 18.66
C ILE A 603 4.69 34.98 17.89
N LEU A 604 3.83 34.47 17.00
CA LEU A 604 4.13 33.26 16.21
C LEU A 604 5.37 33.44 15.31
N TRP A 605 5.54 34.62 14.68
CA TRP A 605 6.72 34.95 13.89
C TRP A 605 8.00 34.92 14.73
N VAL A 606 8.01 35.56 15.89
CA VAL A 606 9.15 35.54 16.82
C VAL A 606 9.46 34.13 17.34
N ARG A 607 8.45 33.33 17.69
CA ARG A 607 8.63 31.92 18.04
C ARG A 607 9.20 31.08 16.91
N GLN A 608 8.86 31.38 15.66
CA GLN A 608 9.44 30.71 14.50
C GLN A 608 10.92 31.08 14.29
N LEU A 609 11.29 32.35 14.49
CA LEU A 609 12.70 32.77 14.51
C LEU A 609 13.48 32.09 15.65
N PHE A 610 12.88 32.00 16.85
CA PHE A 610 13.47 31.30 17.99
C PHE A 610 13.70 29.81 17.70
N ARG A 611 12.70 29.10 17.17
CA ARG A 611 12.83 27.68 16.80
C ARG A 611 13.95 27.44 15.78
N ARG A 612 14.04 28.29 14.74
CA ARG A 612 15.10 28.22 13.72
C ARG A 612 16.51 28.30 14.32
N ILE A 613 16.72 29.09 15.37
CA ILE A 613 18.03 29.19 16.03
C ILE A 613 18.22 28.15 17.15
N HIS A 614 17.14 27.68 17.78
CA HIS A 614 17.22 26.73 18.89
C HIS A 614 17.54 25.29 18.44
N GLU A 615 16.94 24.81 17.34
CA GLU A 615 17.12 23.43 16.90
C GLU A 615 18.60 23.10 16.59
N PRO A 616 19.36 23.91 15.83
CA PRO A 616 20.78 23.63 15.56
C PRO A 616 21.66 23.63 16.81
N ILE A 617 21.49 24.60 17.73
CA ILE A 617 22.33 24.67 18.94
C ILE A 617 22.03 23.50 19.90
N SER A 618 20.78 23.05 19.97
CA SER A 618 20.39 21.87 20.76
C SER A 618 21.05 20.57 20.25
N TYR A 619 21.25 20.46 18.93
CA TYR A 619 21.97 19.34 18.32
C TYR A 619 23.47 19.40 18.61
N PHE A 620 24.11 20.55 18.39
CA PHE A 620 25.53 20.71 18.70
C PHE A 620 25.84 20.40 20.17
N GLN A 621 24.95 20.76 21.11
CA GLN A 621 25.09 20.47 22.54
C GLN A 621 24.99 18.97 22.88
N LYS A 622 24.17 18.19 22.16
CA LYS A 622 24.02 16.74 22.39
C LYS A 622 25.11 15.92 21.72
N ASN A 623 25.48 16.28 20.49
CA ASN A 623 26.28 15.43 19.60
C ASN A 623 27.72 15.93 19.39
N SER A 624 28.17 17.02 20.03
CA SER A 624 29.54 17.53 19.83
C SER A 624 30.13 18.35 21.00
N ASN A 625 31.39 18.07 21.34
CA ASN A 625 32.17 18.90 22.27
C ASN A 625 32.62 20.25 21.67
N ILE A 626 32.28 20.53 20.40
CA ILE A 626 32.73 21.71 19.65
C ILE A 626 32.23 23.02 20.29
N LEU A 627 31.12 23.01 21.03
CA LEU A 627 30.66 24.19 21.79
C LEU A 627 31.60 24.61 22.93
N ALA A 628 32.51 23.76 23.38
CA ALA A 628 33.52 24.10 24.40
C ALA A 628 34.70 24.92 23.85
N SER A 629 34.88 24.96 22.53
CA SER A 629 35.89 25.76 21.83
C SER A 629 35.68 27.28 22.03
N PRO A 630 36.70 28.13 21.85
CA PRO A 630 36.52 29.58 21.94
C PRO A 630 35.50 30.11 20.90
N GLU A 631 35.51 29.56 19.69
CA GLU A 631 34.51 29.87 18.66
C GLU A 631 33.10 29.46 19.11
N GLY A 632 32.93 28.21 19.55
CA GLY A 632 31.65 27.68 20.06
C GLY A 632 31.07 28.51 21.21
N LYS A 633 31.92 28.94 22.16
CA LYS A 633 31.53 29.85 23.25
C LYS A 633 31.04 31.20 22.73
N ALA A 634 31.67 31.77 21.70
CA ALA A 634 31.19 33.00 21.05
C ALA A 634 29.84 32.79 20.33
N VAL A 635 29.62 31.62 19.70
CA VAL A 635 28.31 31.26 19.12
C VAL A 635 27.24 31.20 20.20
N VAL A 636 27.49 30.50 21.31
CA VAL A 636 26.55 30.39 22.45
C VAL A 636 26.21 31.77 23.03
N GLN A 637 27.19 32.66 23.21
CA GLN A 637 26.92 34.04 23.66
C GLN A 637 26.07 34.84 22.67
N SER A 638 26.30 34.67 21.36
CA SER A 638 25.52 35.34 20.31
C SER A 638 24.08 34.82 20.25
N TYR A 639 23.91 33.49 20.32
CA TYR A 639 22.62 32.83 20.42
C TYR A 639 21.85 33.29 21.68
N ASN A 640 22.46 33.26 22.87
CA ASN A 640 21.80 33.66 24.12
C ASN A 640 21.31 35.12 24.08
N LYS A 641 22.10 36.03 23.50
CA LYS A 641 21.71 37.44 23.32
C LYS A 641 20.54 37.62 22.34
N LEU A 642 20.49 36.83 21.27
CA LEU A 642 19.35 36.86 20.32
C LEU A 642 18.10 36.20 20.93
N ALA A 643 18.27 35.06 21.61
CA ALA A 643 17.22 34.32 22.29
C ALA A 643 16.51 35.19 23.35
N TYR A 644 17.27 35.91 24.18
CA TYR A 644 16.72 36.85 25.16
C TYR A 644 15.80 37.89 24.51
N VAL A 645 16.28 38.57 23.46
CA VAL A 645 15.55 39.65 22.77
C VAL A 645 14.29 39.13 22.05
N LEU A 646 14.29 37.88 21.59
CA LEU A 646 13.10 37.24 21.03
C LEU A 646 12.06 36.91 22.13
N VAL A 647 12.49 36.37 23.27
CA VAL A 647 11.58 36.11 24.42
C VAL A 647 11.02 37.42 25.00
N GLU A 648 11.85 38.46 25.10
CA GLU A 648 11.44 39.81 25.53
C GLU A 648 10.33 40.39 24.63
N PHE A 649 10.45 40.24 23.30
CA PHE A 649 9.41 40.66 22.36
C PHE A 649 8.08 39.92 22.60
N GLU A 650 8.12 38.60 22.78
CA GLU A 650 6.92 37.79 23.06
C GLU A 650 6.22 38.25 24.34
N VAL A 651 6.99 38.43 25.42
CA VAL A 651 6.49 38.87 26.73
C VAL A 651 5.88 40.29 26.65
N VAL A 652 6.50 41.22 25.91
CA VAL A 652 5.96 42.58 25.75
C VAL A 652 4.63 42.58 25.00
N TYR A 653 4.52 41.84 23.89
CA TYR A 653 3.28 41.80 23.10
C TYR A 653 2.14 41.02 23.80
N HIS A 654 2.46 39.94 24.52
CA HIS A 654 1.47 39.25 25.35
C HIS A 654 0.96 40.14 26.50
N ASN A 655 1.84 40.87 27.19
CA ASN A 655 1.43 41.81 28.24
C ASN A 655 0.65 43.03 27.72
N ALA A 656 0.87 43.47 26.48
CA ALA A 656 0.05 44.50 25.84
C ALA A 656 -1.38 43.98 25.61
N TRP A 657 -1.50 42.81 24.96
CA TRP A 657 -2.76 42.14 24.71
C TRP A 657 -3.57 41.89 25.99
N MET A 658 -2.92 41.37 27.05
CA MET A 658 -3.55 41.14 28.35
C MET A 658 -4.19 42.40 28.96
N LYS A 659 -3.64 43.60 28.67
CA LYS A 659 -4.22 44.88 29.10
C LYS A 659 -5.40 45.29 28.22
N GLU A 660 -5.30 45.13 26.91
CA GLU A 660 -6.39 45.41 25.96
C GLU A 660 -7.62 44.52 26.24
N MET A 661 -7.41 43.24 26.57
CA MET A 661 -8.48 42.31 26.98
C MET A 661 -9.30 42.81 28.18
N SER A 662 -8.72 43.65 29.06
CA SER A 662 -9.46 44.19 30.22
C SER A 662 -10.52 45.23 29.83
N GLN A 663 -10.43 45.82 28.63
CA GLN A 663 -11.31 46.89 28.14
C GLN A 663 -12.50 46.36 27.30
N LEU A 664 -12.57 45.04 27.07
CA LEU A 664 -13.54 44.35 26.21
C LEU A 664 -15.04 44.49 26.59
N GLN A 665 -15.38 45.12 27.72
CA GLN A 665 -16.78 45.27 28.13
C GLN A 665 -17.53 46.30 27.27
N TYR A 666 -16.86 47.33 26.76
CA TYR A 666 -17.53 48.42 26.03
C TYR A 666 -18.14 47.99 24.67
N PRO A 667 -17.46 47.24 23.77
CA PRO A 667 -18.06 46.84 22.50
C PRO A 667 -19.34 46.00 22.64
N LEU A 668 -19.44 45.18 23.70
CA LEU A 668 -20.59 44.30 23.97
C LEU A 668 -21.80 45.03 24.56
N GLN A 669 -21.61 46.27 25.00
CA GLN A 669 -22.66 47.17 25.51
C GLN A 669 -23.19 48.11 24.41
N SER A 670 -22.63 48.07 23.20
CA SER A 670 -23.14 48.82 22.06
C SER A 670 -24.54 48.35 21.63
N THR A 671 -25.35 49.28 21.12
CA THR A 671 -26.67 48.98 20.52
C THR A 671 -26.50 48.18 19.24
N ILE A 672 -27.48 47.36 18.90
CA ILE A 672 -27.37 46.37 17.82
C ILE A 672 -27.50 47.00 16.43
N PHE A 673 -28.29 48.06 16.27
CA PHE A 673 -28.37 48.85 15.05
C PHE A 673 -27.78 50.25 15.23
N VAL A 674 -27.31 50.81 14.11
CA VAL A 674 -27.02 52.22 13.89
C VAL A 674 -27.69 52.64 12.57
N ARG A 675 -28.11 53.90 12.44
CA ARG A 675 -28.57 54.46 11.15
C ARG A 675 -27.41 55.07 10.38
N HIS A 676 -27.33 54.79 9.08
CA HIS A 676 -26.31 55.39 8.21
C HIS A 676 -26.57 56.91 8.03
N PRO A 677 -25.59 57.79 8.31
CA PRO A 677 -25.84 59.22 8.53
C PRO A 677 -26.34 60.00 7.31
N THR A 678 -26.12 59.51 6.08
CA THR A 678 -26.57 60.15 4.83
C THR A 678 -27.68 59.41 4.08
N THR A 679 -28.14 58.25 4.58
CA THR A 679 -29.18 57.45 3.89
C THR A 679 -30.26 56.89 4.81
N GLU A 680 -30.17 57.14 6.13
CA GLU A 680 -31.06 56.68 7.21
C GLU A 680 -31.28 55.16 7.34
N LYS A 681 -30.71 54.35 6.44
CA LYS A 681 -30.80 52.89 6.45
C LYS A 681 -30.26 52.31 7.76
N PHE A 682 -30.92 51.26 8.25
CA PHE A 682 -30.44 50.46 9.37
C PHE A 682 -29.17 49.70 8.95
N LEU A 683 -28.14 49.72 9.80
CA LEU A 683 -26.91 48.94 9.67
C LEU A 683 -26.66 48.17 10.96
N VAL A 684 -26.15 46.94 10.84
CA VAL A 684 -25.80 46.09 11.98
C VAL A 684 -24.50 46.59 12.61
N ASN A 685 -24.60 47.13 13.82
CA ASN A 685 -23.53 47.75 14.56
C ASN A 685 -22.68 46.69 15.29
N PHE A 686 -21.95 45.88 14.52
CA PHE A 686 -21.07 44.84 15.05
C PHE A 686 -19.59 45.24 14.85
N ASP A 687 -18.87 45.45 15.95
CA ASP A 687 -17.45 45.80 15.93
C ASP A 687 -16.59 44.62 15.44
N PRO A 688 -15.81 44.76 14.34
CA PRO A 688 -14.94 43.71 13.84
C PRO A 688 -13.86 43.26 14.84
N GLN A 689 -13.44 44.13 15.77
CA GLN A 689 -12.43 43.80 16.79
C GLN A 689 -12.86 42.61 17.65
N ILE A 690 -14.17 42.41 17.88
CA ILE A 690 -14.69 41.29 18.67
C ILE A 690 -14.29 39.94 18.04
N LEU A 691 -14.34 39.82 16.70
CA LEU A 691 -13.99 38.59 15.99
C LEU A 691 -12.47 38.40 15.85
N GLU A 692 -11.73 39.50 15.73
CA GLU A 692 -10.27 39.50 15.75
C GLU A 692 -9.74 39.02 17.10
N ILE A 693 -10.25 39.57 18.19
CA ILE A 693 -9.86 39.24 19.57
C ILE A 693 -10.28 37.82 19.97
N VAL A 694 -11.47 37.35 19.56
CA VAL A 694 -11.84 35.93 19.74
C VAL A 694 -10.88 35.00 18.99
N ARG A 695 -10.43 35.40 17.80
CA ARG A 695 -9.44 34.63 17.02
C ARG A 695 -8.06 34.67 17.68
N GLU A 696 -7.65 35.79 18.27
CA GLU A 696 -6.45 35.89 19.10
C GLU A 696 -6.51 35.00 20.32
N THR A 697 -7.60 35.05 21.08
CA THR A 697 -7.85 34.18 22.23
C THR A 697 -7.62 32.72 21.87
N LYS A 698 -8.20 32.26 20.75
CA LYS A 698 -8.04 30.89 20.23
C LYS A 698 -6.61 30.59 19.75
N CYS A 699 -5.84 31.59 19.32
CA CYS A 699 -4.43 31.44 19.01
C CYS A 699 -3.55 31.43 20.27
N MET A 700 -3.77 32.28 21.27
CA MET A 700 -3.00 32.32 22.52
C MET A 700 -3.14 31.01 23.30
N ILE A 701 -4.36 30.45 23.38
CA ILE A 701 -4.61 29.11 23.96
C ILE A 701 -3.80 28.04 23.22
N LYS A 702 -3.80 28.06 21.87
CA LYS A 702 -3.00 27.11 21.05
C LYS A 702 -1.48 27.33 21.15
N LEU A 703 -1.06 28.54 21.54
CA LEU A 703 0.33 28.86 21.84
C LEU A 703 0.73 28.48 23.28
N GLY A 704 -0.21 28.04 24.13
CA GLY A 704 0.05 27.72 25.52
C GLY A 704 0.41 28.95 26.37
N LEU A 705 -0.13 30.12 26.01
CA LEU A 705 0.00 31.36 26.78
C LEU A 705 -1.19 31.56 27.72
N GLU A 706 -0.99 32.31 28.79
CA GLU A 706 -2.06 32.68 29.72
C GLU A 706 -3.10 33.61 29.05
N VAL A 707 -4.36 33.46 29.43
CA VAL A 707 -5.51 34.13 28.77
C VAL A 707 -6.55 34.54 29.83
N PRO A 708 -7.11 35.77 29.79
CA PRO A 708 -8.11 36.21 30.76
C PRO A 708 -9.45 35.50 30.57
N GLU A 709 -10.16 35.19 31.66
CA GLU A 709 -11.46 34.51 31.59
C GLU A 709 -12.49 35.23 30.71
N GLN A 710 -12.45 36.56 30.66
CA GLN A 710 -13.33 37.40 29.86
C GLN A 710 -13.19 37.08 28.36
N ALA A 711 -11.95 36.89 27.90
CA ALA A 711 -11.63 36.50 26.54
C ALA A 711 -12.08 35.05 26.25
N VAL A 712 -11.87 34.12 27.19
CA VAL A 712 -12.37 32.73 27.07
C VAL A 712 -13.89 32.69 26.95
N LYS A 713 -14.60 33.45 27.79
CA LYS A 713 -16.08 33.56 27.76
C LYS A 713 -16.57 34.09 26.41
N LEU A 714 -15.90 35.08 25.83
CA LEU A 714 -16.18 35.56 24.47
C LEU A 714 -15.93 34.50 23.37
N ALA A 715 -14.82 33.77 23.47
CA ALA A 715 -14.45 32.73 22.52
C ALA A 715 -15.41 31.51 22.50
N ILE A 716 -16.17 31.31 23.58
CA ILE A 716 -17.28 30.35 23.68
C ILE A 716 -18.56 30.89 23.00
N ILE A 717 -18.87 32.17 23.19
CA ILE A 717 -20.12 32.81 22.70
C ILE A 717 -20.05 33.19 21.21
N GLU A 718 -18.86 33.13 20.57
CA GLU A 718 -18.60 33.44 19.14
C GLU A 718 -19.69 32.94 18.18
N ASN A 719 -20.10 31.68 18.28
CA ASN A 719 -21.07 31.09 17.35
C ASN A 719 -22.46 31.74 17.47
N LYS A 720 -22.86 32.13 18.69
CA LYS A 720 -24.12 32.86 18.93
C LYS A 720 -24.02 34.29 18.40
N LEU A 721 -22.91 34.99 18.64
CA LEU A 721 -22.69 36.34 18.07
C LEU A 721 -22.72 36.34 16.54
N LYS A 722 -22.11 35.33 15.90
CA LYS A 722 -22.16 35.15 14.44
C LYS A 722 -23.56 34.84 13.92
N SER A 723 -24.30 33.93 14.57
CA SER A 723 -25.70 33.63 14.21
C SER A 723 -26.56 34.89 14.31
N ASN A 724 -26.50 35.58 15.45
CA ASN A 724 -27.25 36.80 15.70
C ASN A 724 -26.93 37.86 14.62
N LYS A 725 -25.64 38.06 14.29
CA LYS A 725 -25.23 38.98 13.22
C LYS A 725 -25.85 38.61 11.87
N MET A 726 -25.76 37.34 11.45
CA MET A 726 -26.33 36.90 10.17
C MET A 726 -27.85 37.04 10.13
N GLN A 727 -28.55 36.79 11.24
CA GLN A 727 -30.00 36.99 11.35
C GLN A 727 -30.38 38.48 11.26
N LEU A 728 -29.62 39.37 11.92
CA LEU A 728 -29.79 40.82 11.81
C LEU A 728 -29.55 41.34 10.38
N GLU A 729 -28.49 40.87 9.72
CA GLU A 729 -28.19 41.22 8.33
C GLU A 729 -29.30 40.73 7.38
N GLY A 730 -29.83 39.52 7.61
CA GLY A 730 -30.98 38.98 6.86
C GLY A 730 -32.28 39.76 7.06
N ILE A 731 -32.61 40.14 8.30
CA ILE A 731 -33.80 40.95 8.64
C ILE A 731 -33.72 42.34 7.97
N VAL A 732 -32.56 43.00 8.03
CA VAL A 732 -32.34 44.31 7.39
C VAL A 732 -32.43 44.21 5.86
N GLN A 733 -31.82 43.18 5.26
CA GLN A 733 -31.93 42.97 3.81
C GLN A 733 -33.37 42.70 3.38
N CYS A 734 -34.10 41.83 4.09
CA CYS A 734 -35.51 41.55 3.80
C CYS A 734 -36.40 42.80 3.93
N TYR A 735 -36.10 43.72 4.84
CA TYR A 735 -36.80 45.00 4.93
C TYR A 735 -36.52 45.89 3.71
N GLU A 736 -35.26 46.05 3.33
CA GLU A 736 -34.84 46.88 2.19
C GLU A 736 -35.29 46.30 0.84
N ASP A 737 -35.35 44.98 0.69
CA ASP A 737 -35.93 44.30 -0.48
C ASP A 737 -37.43 44.61 -0.60
N LEU A 738 -38.20 44.50 0.49
CA LEU A 738 -39.64 44.78 0.49
C LEU A 738 -39.98 46.25 0.22
N ARG A 739 -39.10 47.18 0.60
CA ARG A 739 -39.23 48.60 0.20
C ARG A 739 -39.01 48.80 -1.29
N GLN A 740 -38.11 48.03 -1.93
CA GLN A 740 -37.84 48.09 -3.36
C GLN A 740 -38.90 47.34 -4.20
N GLU A 741 -39.41 46.20 -3.71
CA GLU A 741 -40.50 45.45 -4.36
C GLU A 741 -41.84 46.22 -4.37
N THR A 742 -41.98 47.31 -3.59
CA THR A 742 -43.24 48.07 -3.45
C THR A 742 -43.40 49.14 -4.54
N PRO A 743 -44.38 49.03 -5.48
CA PRO A 743 -44.58 50.03 -6.52
C PRO A 743 -45.09 51.37 -5.96
N ASN A 744 -44.61 52.49 -6.51
CA ASN A 744 -44.90 53.84 -6.02
C ASN A 744 -46.40 54.17 -5.85
N ILE A 745 -47.27 53.56 -6.67
CA ILE A 745 -48.73 53.74 -6.64
C ILE A 745 -49.34 53.18 -5.33
N PHE A 746 -48.73 52.15 -4.75
CA PHE A 746 -49.21 51.48 -3.55
C PHE A 746 -48.52 51.93 -2.25
N LEU A 747 -47.47 52.76 -2.32
CA LEU A 747 -46.70 53.23 -1.15
C LEU A 747 -47.58 53.86 -0.07
N ASN A 748 -48.53 54.73 -0.44
CA ASN A 748 -49.41 55.39 0.53
C ASN A 748 -50.34 54.40 1.24
N LEU A 749 -50.84 53.38 0.52
CA LEU A 749 -51.72 52.34 1.06
C LEU A 749 -50.96 51.33 1.96
N LEU A 750 -49.67 51.10 1.68
CA LEU A 750 -48.80 50.17 2.42
C LEU A 750 -48.02 50.84 3.56
N THR A 751 -47.93 52.17 3.59
CA THR A 751 -47.25 52.99 4.61
C THR A 751 -47.58 52.58 6.07
N PRO A 752 -48.83 52.23 6.45
CA PRO A 752 -49.13 51.78 7.82
C PRO A 752 -48.40 50.49 8.22
N LYS A 753 -48.16 49.56 7.27
CA LYS A 753 -47.40 48.33 7.55
C LYS A 753 -45.90 48.61 7.61
N ILE A 754 -45.38 49.46 6.72
CA ILE A 754 -43.97 49.90 6.74
C ILE A 754 -43.62 50.50 8.11
N LYS A 755 -44.45 51.43 8.62
CA LYS A 755 -44.26 52.04 9.95
C LYS A 755 -44.25 51.00 11.08
N LYS A 756 -45.17 50.02 11.07
CA LYS A 756 -45.18 48.93 12.06
C LYS A 756 -43.88 48.11 12.04
N THR A 757 -43.28 47.89 10.87
CA THR A 757 -41.95 47.25 10.77
C THR A 757 -40.85 48.13 11.36
N GLU A 758 -40.83 49.42 11.03
CA GLU A 758 -39.82 50.36 11.55
C GLU A 758 -39.88 50.52 13.07
N ASP A 759 -41.05 50.48 13.69
CA ASP A 759 -41.20 50.62 15.14
C ASP A 759 -40.76 49.37 15.91
N VAL A 760 -40.80 48.18 15.30
CA VAL A 760 -40.11 46.98 15.85
C VAL A 760 -38.59 47.16 15.71
N LEU A 761 -38.09 47.46 14.51
CA LEU A 761 -36.64 47.66 14.26
C LEU A 761 -36.03 48.79 15.12
N ARG A 762 -36.83 49.79 15.50
CA ARG A 762 -36.44 50.88 16.42
C ARG A 762 -35.97 50.37 17.78
N GLN A 763 -36.49 49.24 18.28
CA GLN A 763 -36.06 48.66 19.56
C GLN A 763 -34.57 48.26 19.54
N GLY A 764 -34.06 47.80 18.39
CA GLY A 764 -32.66 47.49 18.17
C GLY A 764 -31.73 48.72 18.03
N LEU A 765 -32.29 49.92 17.85
CA LEU A 765 -31.54 51.18 17.89
C LEU A 765 -31.37 51.73 19.31
N THR A 766 -32.25 51.38 20.25
CA THR A 766 -32.39 52.12 21.53
C THR A 766 -32.31 51.29 22.81
N MET A 767 -32.65 49.99 22.77
CA MET A 767 -32.75 49.16 23.97
C MET A 767 -31.94 47.86 23.92
N LEU A 768 -31.79 47.26 22.73
CA LEU A 768 -31.09 45.98 22.60
C LEU A 768 -29.58 46.18 22.35
N THR A 769 -28.77 45.45 23.11
CA THR A 769 -27.31 45.38 23.01
C THR A 769 -26.85 43.95 22.71
N TRP A 770 -25.61 43.76 22.25
CA TRP A 770 -25.05 42.42 21.97
C TRP A 770 -24.95 41.48 23.19
N SER A 771 -25.14 42.02 24.40
CA SER A 771 -25.21 41.29 25.67
C SER A 771 -26.65 41.03 26.16
N SER A 772 -27.68 41.46 25.42
CA SER A 772 -29.10 41.34 25.79
C SER A 772 -29.66 39.92 25.58
N VAL A 773 -30.41 39.41 26.57
CA VAL A 773 -31.03 38.06 26.51
C VAL A 773 -32.27 38.04 25.60
N THR A 774 -32.98 39.15 25.46
CA THR A 774 -34.21 39.33 24.66
C THR A 774 -34.00 39.41 23.14
N LEU A 775 -32.82 39.01 22.65
CA LEU A 775 -32.48 39.05 21.23
C LEU A 775 -33.27 38.04 20.39
N GLU A 776 -33.53 36.84 20.94
CA GLU A 776 -34.22 35.76 20.21
C GLU A 776 -35.72 36.05 20.02
N THR A 777 -36.37 36.71 21.00
CA THR A 777 -37.76 37.18 20.86
C THR A 777 -37.87 38.29 19.83
N PHE A 778 -36.91 39.24 19.83
CA PHE A 778 -36.86 40.32 18.84
C PHE A 778 -36.77 39.80 17.40
N PHE A 779 -36.01 38.72 17.14
CA PHE A 779 -35.96 38.10 15.80
C PHE A 779 -37.31 37.54 15.38
N GLN A 780 -38.02 36.86 16.28
CA GLN A 780 -39.35 36.29 15.99
C GLN A 780 -40.37 37.37 15.66
N ASP A 781 -40.40 38.47 16.43
CA ASP A 781 -41.28 39.61 16.19
C ASP A 781 -40.98 40.30 14.84
N ALA A 782 -39.69 40.50 14.52
CA ALA A 782 -39.25 41.12 13.27
C ALA A 782 -39.60 40.26 12.04
N ASP A 783 -39.27 38.96 12.07
CA ASP A 783 -39.57 38.03 10.98
C ASP A 783 -41.09 37.88 10.76
N GLN A 784 -41.89 37.84 11.83
CA GLN A 784 -43.35 37.75 11.70
C GLN A 784 -43.95 38.98 10.99
N VAL A 785 -43.50 40.19 11.34
CA VAL A 785 -43.98 41.43 10.71
C VAL A 785 -43.53 41.53 9.25
N LEU A 786 -42.27 41.17 8.94
CA LEU A 786 -41.76 41.13 7.56
C LEU A 786 -42.50 40.09 6.70
N TYR A 787 -42.79 38.90 7.25
CA TYR A 787 -43.53 37.85 6.55
C TYR A 787 -44.95 38.29 6.15
N VAL A 788 -45.68 38.94 7.06
CA VAL A 788 -47.03 39.47 6.78
C VAL A 788 -46.99 40.55 5.72
N PHE A 789 -45.98 41.43 5.72
CA PHE A 789 -45.79 42.45 4.68
C PHE A 789 -45.48 41.80 3.31
N LYS A 790 -44.60 40.79 3.27
CA LYS A 790 -44.24 40.05 2.05
C LYS A 790 -45.42 39.30 1.44
N GLN A 791 -46.31 38.71 2.25
CA GLN A 791 -47.54 38.09 1.76
C GLN A 791 -48.50 39.10 1.11
N LEU A 792 -48.65 40.29 1.72
CA LEU A 792 -49.56 41.32 1.23
C LEU A 792 -49.12 41.85 -0.15
N LEU A 793 -47.84 42.21 -0.27
CA LEU A 793 -47.28 42.76 -1.50
C LEU A 793 -47.37 41.80 -2.69
N ARG A 794 -47.13 40.49 -2.46
CA ARG A 794 -47.29 39.46 -3.49
C ARG A 794 -48.71 39.39 -4.08
N LYS A 795 -49.75 39.53 -3.24
CA LYS A 795 -51.14 39.50 -3.72
C LYS A 795 -51.50 40.76 -4.52
N VAL A 796 -51.06 41.94 -4.06
CA VAL A 796 -51.23 43.22 -4.76
C VAL A 796 -50.65 43.16 -6.18
N ASN A 797 -49.43 42.64 -6.34
CA ASN A 797 -48.76 42.58 -7.63
C ASN A 797 -49.47 41.62 -8.61
N VAL A 798 -49.92 40.44 -8.15
CA VAL A 798 -50.67 39.49 -8.99
C VAL A 798 -51.95 40.09 -9.57
N ILE A 799 -52.75 40.78 -8.76
CA ILE A 799 -54.00 41.42 -9.21
C ILE A 799 -53.70 42.56 -10.21
N SER A 800 -52.72 43.40 -9.88
CA SER A 800 -52.33 44.56 -10.69
C SER A 800 -51.74 44.20 -12.05
N GLU A 801 -50.90 43.16 -12.12
CA GLU A 801 -50.20 42.79 -13.36
C GLU A 801 -50.98 41.78 -14.22
N VAL A 802 -51.53 40.73 -13.61
CA VAL A 802 -52.14 39.61 -14.36
C VAL A 802 -53.59 39.92 -14.76
N GLN A 803 -54.47 40.19 -13.78
CA GLN A 803 -55.89 40.42 -14.04
C GLN A 803 -56.12 41.75 -14.77
N ILE A 804 -55.59 42.86 -14.24
CA ILE A 804 -55.81 44.20 -14.80
C ILE A 804 -54.92 44.44 -16.03
N GLY A 805 -53.63 44.10 -15.96
CA GLY A 805 -52.67 44.38 -17.03
C GLY A 805 -52.97 43.68 -18.36
N SER A 806 -53.34 42.40 -18.31
CA SER A 806 -53.56 41.58 -19.51
C SER A 806 -54.81 42.01 -20.29
N ILE A 807 -55.96 42.18 -19.62
CA ILE A 807 -57.24 42.56 -20.27
C ILE A 807 -57.12 43.94 -20.94
N LEU A 808 -56.41 44.88 -20.32
CA LEU A 808 -56.12 46.20 -20.92
C LEU A 808 -55.28 46.11 -22.20
N GLN A 809 -54.41 45.10 -22.34
CA GLN A 809 -53.63 44.86 -23.55
C GLN A 809 -54.49 44.24 -24.66
N GLU A 810 -55.39 43.31 -24.34
CA GLU A 810 -56.34 42.75 -25.31
C GLU A 810 -57.24 43.81 -25.92
N ILE A 811 -57.84 44.68 -25.08
CA ILE A 811 -58.64 45.84 -25.50
C ILE A 811 -57.87 46.70 -26.52
N ALA A 812 -56.57 46.91 -26.29
CA ALA A 812 -55.71 47.72 -27.14
C ALA A 812 -55.33 47.08 -28.49
N SER A 813 -55.72 45.82 -28.74
CA SER A 813 -55.39 45.04 -29.94
C SER A 813 -56.60 44.71 -30.83
N THR A 814 -57.83 44.98 -30.38
CA THR A 814 -59.06 44.70 -31.12
C THR A 814 -59.19 45.56 -32.39
N SER A 815 -59.61 44.95 -33.50
CA SER A 815 -59.88 45.62 -34.79
C SER A 815 -61.34 46.02 -34.89
N LEU A 816 -61.61 47.30 -35.16
CA LEU A 816 -62.97 47.89 -35.10
C LEU A 816 -63.69 47.98 -36.46
N ILE A 817 -63.09 47.46 -37.53
CA ILE A 817 -63.55 47.57 -38.94
C ILE A 817 -63.32 46.23 -39.65
N ILE A 818 -64.24 45.87 -40.57
CA ILE A 818 -64.05 44.83 -41.60
C ILE A 818 -63.84 45.50 -42.95
N LEU A 819 -62.85 45.02 -43.73
CA LEU A 819 -62.65 45.43 -45.13
C LEU A 819 -62.62 44.17 -46.01
N PRO A 820 -63.29 44.17 -47.19
CA PRO A 820 -63.24 43.03 -48.11
C PRO A 820 -61.83 42.70 -48.56
N VAL A 821 -61.52 41.41 -48.69
CA VAL A 821 -60.21 40.90 -49.13
C VAL A 821 -60.32 40.17 -50.47
N ASP A 822 -61.40 39.42 -50.69
CA ASP A 822 -61.45 38.43 -51.79
C ASP A 822 -62.18 38.90 -53.06
N SER A 823 -63.04 39.92 -52.97
CA SER A 823 -63.73 40.51 -54.14
C SER A 823 -64.13 41.98 -53.91
N PRO A 824 -64.32 42.77 -54.98
CA PRO A 824 -64.89 44.12 -54.89
C PRO A 824 -66.37 44.05 -54.48
N ILE A 825 -66.79 44.89 -53.53
CA ILE A 825 -68.18 44.97 -53.07
C ILE A 825 -68.76 46.34 -53.43
N GLU A 826 -70.07 46.38 -53.67
CA GLU A 826 -70.83 47.63 -53.83
C GLU A 826 -70.80 48.47 -52.55
N VAL A 827 -70.81 49.79 -52.71
CA VAL A 827 -70.62 50.76 -51.63
C VAL A 827 -71.60 50.55 -50.47
N GLU A 828 -72.88 50.29 -50.77
CA GLU A 828 -73.94 50.12 -49.76
C GLU A 828 -73.74 48.85 -48.93
N ASN A 829 -73.38 47.74 -49.59
CA ASN A 829 -73.15 46.43 -48.95
C ASN A 829 -71.89 46.43 -48.05
N MET A 830 -70.86 47.21 -48.41
CA MET A 830 -69.69 47.42 -47.55
C MET A 830 -70.05 48.20 -46.27
N LEU A 831 -70.98 49.16 -46.36
CA LEU A 831 -71.40 49.98 -45.23
C LEU A 831 -72.25 49.17 -44.25
N THR A 832 -73.26 48.43 -44.71
CA THR A 832 -74.15 47.64 -43.82
C THR A 832 -73.39 46.61 -43.00
N GLN A 833 -72.44 45.87 -43.61
CA GLN A 833 -71.58 44.92 -42.89
C GLN A 833 -70.76 45.57 -41.77
N ASN A 834 -70.26 46.78 -41.99
CA ASN A 834 -69.55 47.53 -40.96
C ASN A 834 -70.47 48.14 -39.90
N GLU A 835 -71.72 48.48 -40.25
CA GLU A 835 -72.71 48.97 -39.29
C GLU A 835 -73.14 47.91 -38.27
N ASP A 836 -73.11 46.60 -38.61
CA ASP A 836 -73.39 45.54 -37.64
C ASP A 836 -72.16 45.13 -36.83
N TYR A 837 -71.00 44.90 -37.46
CA TYR A 837 -69.77 44.53 -36.75
C TYR A 837 -69.32 45.58 -35.71
N THR A 838 -69.54 46.87 -35.98
CA THR A 838 -69.22 47.95 -35.03
C THR A 838 -70.11 47.92 -33.77
N LYS A 839 -71.31 47.33 -33.83
CA LYS A 839 -72.17 47.10 -32.65
C LYS A 839 -71.57 45.98 -31.78
N GLU A 840 -71.26 44.83 -32.38
CA GLU A 840 -70.66 43.68 -31.68
C GLU A 840 -69.34 44.03 -30.99
N CYS A 841 -68.46 44.78 -31.68
CA CYS A 841 -67.22 45.28 -31.09
C CYS A 841 -67.47 46.17 -29.86
N ALA A 842 -68.53 47.00 -29.87
CA ALA A 842 -68.82 47.91 -28.78
C ALA A 842 -69.27 47.16 -27.51
N GLU A 843 -70.08 46.10 -27.68
CA GLU A 843 -70.52 45.23 -26.57
C GLU A 843 -69.36 44.43 -25.98
N LEU A 844 -68.52 43.81 -26.83
CA LEU A 844 -67.33 43.06 -26.41
C LEU A 844 -66.36 43.93 -25.59
N LEU A 845 -66.13 45.18 -26.03
CA LEU A 845 -65.26 46.11 -25.32
C LEU A 845 -65.90 46.64 -24.02
N ASN A 846 -67.22 46.73 -23.93
CA ASN A 846 -67.91 47.04 -22.67
C ASN A 846 -67.78 45.90 -21.65
N ILE A 847 -67.91 44.63 -22.07
CA ILE A 847 -67.69 43.46 -21.19
C ILE A 847 -66.26 43.44 -20.65
N LYS A 848 -65.24 43.62 -21.50
CA LYS A 848 -63.84 43.67 -21.05
C LYS A 848 -63.55 44.87 -20.15
N SER A 849 -64.21 46.02 -20.36
CA SER A 849 -64.16 47.18 -19.48
C SER A 849 -64.68 46.85 -18.05
N MET A 850 -65.77 46.09 -17.94
CA MET A 850 -66.35 45.71 -16.65
C MET A 850 -65.44 44.77 -15.85
N HIS A 851 -64.82 43.76 -16.49
CA HIS A 851 -63.89 42.86 -15.78
C HIS A 851 -62.67 43.59 -15.20
N VAL A 852 -62.19 44.66 -15.86
CA VAL A 852 -61.12 45.52 -15.30
C VAL A 852 -61.63 46.33 -14.11
N GLU A 853 -62.87 46.84 -14.15
CA GLU A 853 -63.51 47.52 -13.02
C GLU A 853 -63.68 46.57 -11.81
N ASP A 854 -64.04 45.31 -12.04
CA ASP A 854 -64.16 44.28 -10.98
C ASP A 854 -62.81 43.95 -10.33
N ALA A 855 -61.75 43.73 -11.12
CA ALA A 855 -60.42 43.43 -10.58
C ALA A 855 -59.83 44.64 -9.79
N VAL A 856 -60.18 45.88 -10.18
CA VAL A 856 -59.83 47.07 -9.39
C VAL A 856 -60.61 47.14 -8.07
N GLN A 857 -61.86 46.66 -8.03
CA GLN A 857 -62.64 46.54 -6.80
C GLN A 857 -62.11 45.43 -5.87
N GLU A 858 -61.68 44.28 -6.42
CA GLU A 858 -61.01 43.21 -5.65
C GLU A 858 -59.72 43.74 -4.98
N LEU A 859 -58.92 44.52 -5.73
CA LEU A 859 -57.70 45.14 -5.22
C LEU A 859 -57.98 46.12 -4.06
N ILE A 860 -59.05 46.92 -4.15
CA ILE A 860 -59.45 47.86 -3.09
C ILE A 860 -59.93 47.10 -1.85
N ALA A 861 -60.79 46.08 -2.01
CA ALA A 861 -61.27 45.25 -0.89
C ALA A 861 -60.13 44.51 -0.17
N LEU A 862 -59.08 44.12 -0.91
CA LEU A 862 -57.86 43.55 -0.33
C LEU A 862 -57.10 44.58 0.52
N PHE A 863 -56.97 45.84 0.07
CA PHE A 863 -56.38 46.90 0.88
C PHE A 863 -57.24 47.22 2.12
N GLU A 864 -58.55 47.35 1.98
CA GLU A 864 -59.51 47.62 3.08
C GLU A 864 -59.38 46.57 4.18
N ARG A 865 -59.49 45.28 3.83
CA ARG A 865 -59.38 44.17 4.78
C ARG A 865 -58.05 44.18 5.54
N HIS A 866 -56.95 44.54 4.87
CA HIS A 866 -55.64 44.62 5.52
C HIS A 866 -55.39 45.95 6.27
N TYR A 867 -56.19 47.00 6.02
CA TYR A 867 -56.24 48.24 6.77
C TYR A 867 -56.98 48.03 8.10
N GLU A 868 -58.23 47.53 8.06
CA GLU A 868 -59.09 47.26 9.23
C GLU A 868 -58.45 46.29 10.25
N LEU A 869 -57.79 45.23 9.76
CA LEU A 869 -57.01 44.27 10.57
C LEU A 869 -55.86 44.90 11.38
N THR A 870 -55.62 46.21 11.25
CA THR A 870 -54.66 46.96 12.07
C THR A 870 -55.28 47.57 13.34
N TYR A 871 -56.60 47.70 13.41
CA TYR A 871 -57.28 48.50 14.46
C TYR A 871 -58.20 47.69 15.39
N SER A 872 -58.73 46.54 14.96
CA SER A 872 -59.70 45.77 15.75
C SER A 872 -59.13 44.49 16.38
N LYS A 873 -58.35 44.62 17.47
CA LYS A 873 -58.24 43.69 18.63
C LYS A 873 -57.09 44.02 19.60
N THR A 874 -57.36 44.81 20.65
CA THR A 874 -56.88 44.60 22.04
C THR A 874 -57.53 45.62 22.99
N SER A 875 -58.68 45.27 23.57
CA SER A 875 -59.29 45.97 24.72
C SER A 875 -60.25 45.05 25.47
N GLU A 876 -59.71 44.14 26.30
CA GLU A 876 -60.46 43.61 27.46
C GLU A 876 -59.52 42.97 28.48
N ASN A 877 -59.37 43.65 29.62
CA ASN A 877 -59.13 43.16 30.98
C ASN A 877 -58.14 42.00 31.24
N GLN A 878 -56.96 42.34 31.77
CA GLN A 878 -56.52 41.75 33.03
C GLN A 878 -56.12 42.86 34.02
N GLU A 879 -56.56 42.72 35.27
CA GLU A 879 -56.21 43.62 36.37
C GLU A 879 -54.90 43.19 37.03
N SER A 880 -54.09 44.15 37.49
CA SER A 880 -53.19 44.00 38.64
C SER A 880 -52.71 45.38 39.12
N PRO A 881 -52.81 45.71 40.43
CA PRO A 881 -52.36 46.99 40.97
C PRO A 881 -50.90 46.92 41.46
N GLY A 882 -50.11 48.01 41.36
CA GLY A 882 -48.83 48.04 42.09
C GLY A 882 -47.73 49.05 41.75
N ARG A 883 -47.92 50.32 42.12
CA ARG A 883 -46.94 51.10 42.92
C ARG A 883 -45.46 51.22 42.44
N LYS A 884 -45.15 52.35 41.78
CA LYS A 884 -43.92 53.20 41.92
C LYS A 884 -42.57 52.57 41.45
N GLU A 885 -41.56 53.30 40.95
CA GLU A 885 -41.03 54.59 41.40
C GLU A 885 -40.34 55.46 40.30
N LYS A 886 -40.20 56.77 40.65
CA LYS A 886 -39.12 57.72 40.30
C LYS A 886 -38.73 57.95 38.82
N ARG A 887 -39.10 59.13 38.34
CA ARG A 887 -38.34 59.88 37.31
C ARG A 887 -37.01 60.36 37.90
N ILE A 888 -35.95 60.41 37.09
CA ILE A 888 -34.92 61.47 37.13
C ILE A 888 -34.80 61.98 35.69
N ALA A 889 -34.64 63.29 35.51
CA ALA A 889 -34.62 63.95 34.21
C ALA A 889 -33.21 64.43 33.82
N PHE A 890 -33.02 64.74 32.54
CA PHE A 890 -32.07 65.75 32.09
C PHE A 890 -32.69 66.52 30.92
N GLU A 891 -32.56 67.85 30.93
CA GLU A 891 -33.22 68.77 30.00
C GLU A 891 -32.25 69.34 28.96
N SER A 892 -32.72 69.49 27.72
CA SER A 892 -32.43 70.60 26.78
C SER A 892 -33.10 70.31 25.43
N LYS A 893 -33.83 71.22 24.79
CA LYS A 893 -34.28 72.56 25.20
C LYS A 893 -35.64 72.86 24.56
N GLU A 894 -36.32 73.90 25.02
CA GLU A 894 -37.71 74.21 24.67
C GLU A 894 -37.89 74.76 23.24
N ASN A 895 -39.06 74.51 22.67
CA ASN A 895 -39.98 75.62 22.37
C ASN A 895 -41.44 75.14 22.45
N GLU A 896 -42.27 75.97 23.08
CA GLU A 896 -43.74 75.83 23.18
C GLU A 896 -44.39 76.13 21.80
N LYS A 897 -45.69 75.93 21.50
CA LYS A 897 -46.96 75.59 22.19
C LYS A 897 -47.75 74.62 21.24
N GLU A 898 -48.93 74.03 21.48
CA GLU A 898 -50.05 74.29 22.39
C GLU A 898 -50.97 73.03 22.51
N GLY A 899 -51.88 73.01 23.49
CA GLY A 899 -53.23 72.40 23.38
C GLY A 899 -53.41 70.88 23.14
N PRO A 900 -53.84 70.07 24.13
CA PRO A 900 -54.32 68.71 23.90
C PRO A 900 -55.78 68.70 23.40
N GLN A 901 -56.03 68.21 22.18
CA GLN A 901 -57.39 68.09 21.62
C GLN A 901 -57.67 66.72 20.99
N SER A 902 -58.70 66.06 21.54
CA SER A 902 -59.56 65.01 20.95
C SER A 902 -58.90 63.98 20.00
N ASP A 903 -58.45 62.84 20.53
CA ASP A 903 -57.99 61.70 19.71
C ASP A 903 -59.11 60.97 18.93
N TYR A 904 -60.36 61.44 19.00
CA TYR A 904 -61.46 60.93 18.17
C TYR A 904 -61.47 61.49 16.74
N SER A 905 -60.90 62.67 16.45
CA SER A 905 -60.94 63.27 15.09
C SER A 905 -59.96 62.62 14.11
N LYS A 906 -58.73 62.33 14.55
CA LYS A 906 -57.61 61.81 13.73
C LYS A 906 -57.81 60.38 13.16
N SER A 907 -58.95 59.76 13.42
CA SER A 907 -59.34 58.47 12.81
C SER A 907 -60.06 58.71 11.48
N ASN A 908 -61.10 59.55 11.47
CA ASN A 908 -61.84 59.94 10.28
C ASN A 908 -60.94 60.53 9.19
N ASP A 909 -60.03 61.46 9.54
CA ASP A 909 -59.12 62.09 8.56
C ASP A 909 -58.35 61.05 7.73
N LYS A 910 -57.87 59.98 8.37
CA LYS A 910 -57.06 58.93 7.74
C LYS A 910 -57.91 57.92 6.97
N GLU A 911 -59.14 57.71 7.38
CA GLU A 911 -60.12 56.91 6.63
C GLU A 911 -60.57 57.66 5.37
N GLU A 912 -60.68 59.00 5.42
CA GLU A 912 -60.88 59.85 4.25
C GLU A 912 -59.65 59.88 3.32
N GLU A 913 -58.42 59.96 3.86
CA GLU A 913 -57.19 59.80 3.07
C GLU A 913 -57.12 58.45 2.36
N PHE A 914 -57.47 57.36 3.04
CA PHE A 914 -57.54 56.03 2.44
C PHE A 914 -58.60 55.96 1.33
N LYS A 915 -59.81 56.46 1.58
CA LYS A 915 -60.90 56.53 0.58
C LYS A 915 -60.56 57.45 -0.59
N LYS A 916 -59.73 58.48 -0.39
CA LYS A 916 -59.18 59.33 -1.45
C LYS A 916 -58.20 58.56 -2.33
N HIS A 917 -57.22 57.85 -1.74
CA HIS A 917 -56.27 57.04 -2.50
C HIS A 917 -56.91 55.86 -3.24
N CYS A 918 -57.98 55.28 -2.71
CA CYS A 918 -58.77 54.29 -3.47
C CYS A 918 -59.45 54.91 -4.70
N LYS A 919 -59.97 56.15 -4.60
CA LYS A 919 -60.51 56.89 -5.77
C LYS A 919 -59.41 57.25 -6.78
N ASP A 920 -58.22 57.65 -6.31
CA ASP A 920 -57.05 57.90 -7.16
C ASP A 920 -56.66 56.65 -7.96
N LEU A 921 -56.73 55.46 -7.33
CA LEU A 921 -56.46 54.16 -7.97
C LEU A 921 -57.48 53.82 -9.07
N VAL A 922 -58.78 54.01 -8.81
CA VAL A 922 -59.83 53.83 -9.84
C VAL A 922 -59.62 54.78 -11.01
N ALA A 923 -59.30 56.05 -10.74
CA ALA A 923 -59.03 57.05 -11.78
C ALA A 923 -57.79 56.69 -12.62
N TYR A 924 -56.72 56.17 -12.00
CA TYR A 924 -55.51 55.70 -12.69
C TYR A 924 -55.81 54.56 -13.67
N PHE A 925 -56.52 53.51 -13.25
CA PHE A 925 -56.83 52.39 -14.13
C PHE A 925 -57.88 52.74 -15.20
N SER A 926 -58.86 53.60 -14.88
CA SER A 926 -59.81 54.14 -15.87
C SER A 926 -59.11 54.95 -16.97
N ARG A 927 -58.06 55.72 -16.62
CA ARG A 927 -57.21 56.41 -17.60
C ARG A 927 -56.42 55.42 -18.48
N ARG A 928 -55.96 54.29 -17.93
CA ARG A 928 -55.30 53.23 -18.73
C ARG A 928 -56.26 52.55 -19.70
N LEU A 929 -57.51 52.33 -19.31
CA LEU A 929 -58.56 51.83 -20.20
C LEU A 929 -58.79 52.77 -21.40
N LEU A 930 -58.91 54.08 -21.16
CA LEU A 930 -59.06 55.08 -22.23
C LEU A 930 -57.87 55.05 -23.23
N LEU A 931 -56.64 54.95 -22.73
CA LEU A 931 -55.43 54.83 -23.58
C LEU A 931 -55.45 53.55 -24.44
N SER A 932 -55.96 52.43 -23.90
CA SER A 932 -56.15 51.19 -24.65
C SER A 932 -57.19 51.33 -25.77
N LEU A 933 -58.35 51.94 -25.48
CA LEU A 933 -59.41 52.20 -26.47
C LEU A 933 -58.94 53.14 -27.60
N GLN A 934 -58.20 54.21 -27.26
CA GLN A 934 -57.55 55.09 -28.24
C GLN A 934 -56.60 54.32 -29.16
N LYS A 935 -55.79 53.39 -28.61
CA LYS A 935 -54.85 52.58 -29.39
C LYS A 935 -55.56 51.64 -30.38
N ALA A 936 -56.64 50.97 -29.96
CA ALA A 936 -57.44 50.11 -30.83
C ALA A 936 -58.11 50.90 -31.99
N THR A 937 -58.70 52.05 -31.67
CA THR A 937 -59.33 52.95 -32.66
C THR A 937 -58.32 53.44 -33.69
N ARG A 938 -57.14 53.92 -33.24
CA ARG A 938 -56.06 54.40 -34.12
C ARG A 938 -55.55 53.29 -35.05
N LEU A 939 -55.28 52.11 -34.52
CA LEU A 939 -54.81 50.94 -35.31
C LEU A 939 -55.82 50.50 -36.37
N SER A 940 -57.12 50.69 -36.10
CA SER A 940 -58.21 50.36 -37.02
C SER A 940 -58.30 51.37 -38.18
N LEU A 941 -58.22 52.68 -37.89
CA LEU A 941 -58.17 53.72 -38.93
C LEU A 941 -56.91 53.62 -39.82
N ASP A 942 -55.75 53.26 -39.24
CA ASP A 942 -54.53 52.97 -40.01
C ASP A 942 -54.61 51.68 -40.86
N ARG A 943 -55.67 50.84 -40.75
CA ARG A 943 -55.96 49.76 -41.71
C ARG A 943 -56.64 50.30 -42.98
N ILE A 944 -57.69 51.12 -42.84
CA ILE A 944 -58.35 51.80 -43.99
C ILE A 944 -57.32 52.57 -44.81
N LYS A 945 -56.52 53.40 -44.14
CA LYS A 945 -55.49 54.25 -44.74
C LYS A 945 -54.45 53.47 -45.57
N ARG A 946 -54.17 52.22 -45.21
CA ARG A 946 -53.25 51.36 -45.97
C ARG A 946 -53.92 50.76 -47.22
N ARG A 947 -55.12 50.17 -47.10
CA ARG A 947 -55.85 49.58 -48.25
C ARG A 947 -56.19 50.60 -49.34
N ILE A 948 -56.41 51.88 -48.99
CA ILE A 948 -56.58 52.95 -49.98
C ILE A 948 -55.25 53.30 -50.67
N LYS A 949 -54.17 53.53 -49.91
CA LYS A 949 -52.90 54.00 -50.49
C LYS A 949 -52.21 52.99 -51.41
N SER A 950 -52.40 51.69 -51.19
CA SER A 950 -51.92 50.64 -52.12
C SER A 950 -52.51 50.76 -53.53
N SER A 951 -53.66 51.41 -53.72
CA SER A 951 -54.30 51.55 -55.03
C SER A 951 -53.65 52.59 -55.97
N VAL A 952 -52.70 53.39 -55.48
CA VAL A 952 -52.20 54.58 -56.20
C VAL A 952 -50.76 54.41 -56.72
N GLN A 953 -50.05 53.34 -56.33
CA GLN A 953 -48.66 53.11 -56.73
C GLN A 953 -48.54 51.83 -57.59
N LYS A 954 -48.20 52.00 -58.88
CA LYS A 954 -47.90 50.88 -59.81
C LYS A 954 -46.54 50.23 -59.50
N SER A 955 -46.43 49.54 -58.37
CA SER A 955 -45.29 48.69 -58.00
C SER A 955 -45.66 47.21 -58.07
N LYS A 956 -44.87 46.39 -58.77
CA LYS A 956 -45.18 44.97 -59.07
C LYS A 956 -44.94 44.04 -57.87
N SER A 957 -45.88 43.99 -56.94
CA SER A 957 -45.97 42.96 -55.89
C SER A 957 -47.32 43.06 -55.18
N GLU A 958 -47.95 41.89 -54.94
CA GLU A 958 -49.35 41.74 -54.46
C GLU A 958 -50.41 42.25 -55.46
N GLU A 959 -51.27 41.33 -55.91
CA GLU A 959 -52.52 41.68 -56.61
C GLU A 959 -53.52 42.21 -55.57
N VAL A 960 -53.37 43.49 -55.21
CA VAL A 960 -54.25 44.15 -54.25
C VAL A 960 -55.65 44.27 -54.85
N THR A 961 -56.51 43.32 -54.48
CA THR A 961 -57.94 43.31 -54.82
C THR A 961 -58.58 44.68 -54.52
N PRO A 962 -59.15 45.38 -55.53
CA PRO A 962 -59.88 46.61 -55.28
C PRO A 962 -61.15 46.24 -54.50
N PHE A 963 -61.35 46.86 -53.33
CA PHE A 963 -62.49 46.55 -52.46
C PHE A 963 -63.79 47.27 -52.87
N LEU A 964 -63.71 48.19 -53.83
CA LEU A 964 -64.84 48.90 -54.45
C LEU A 964 -64.77 48.78 -55.97
N LYS A 965 -65.94 48.80 -56.61
CA LYS A 965 -66.12 48.82 -58.07
C LYS A 965 -66.73 50.16 -58.50
N ALA A 966 -66.30 50.67 -59.65
CA ALA A 966 -66.94 51.78 -60.36
C ALA A 966 -66.96 51.49 -61.87
N GLU A 967 -67.95 52.04 -62.57
CA GLU A 967 -68.18 51.88 -64.00
C GLU A 967 -68.17 53.23 -64.71
N VAL A 968 -67.94 53.24 -66.03
CA VAL A 968 -67.99 54.45 -66.86
C VAL A 968 -69.19 54.35 -67.80
N HIS A 969 -70.10 55.31 -67.73
CA HIS A 969 -71.33 55.35 -68.53
C HIS A 969 -71.29 56.54 -69.51
N LEU A 970 -71.76 56.33 -70.76
CA LEU A 970 -71.79 57.34 -71.82
C LEU A 970 -73.11 58.12 -71.78
N ALA A 971 -73.07 59.38 -71.36
CA ALA A 971 -74.19 60.30 -71.28
C ALA A 971 -73.94 61.50 -72.21
N ILE A 972 -74.25 61.32 -73.50
CA ILE A 972 -73.94 62.29 -74.57
C ILE A 972 -74.32 63.72 -74.13
N PRO A 973 -73.39 64.70 -74.15
CA PRO A 973 -72.09 64.70 -74.85
C PRO A 973 -70.86 64.28 -74.01
N LYS A 974 -71.02 63.66 -72.83
CA LYS A 974 -69.92 63.34 -71.89
C LYS A 974 -69.91 61.87 -71.42
N LEU A 975 -68.84 61.50 -70.73
CA LEU A 975 -68.69 60.23 -69.99
C LEU A 975 -68.63 60.55 -68.50
N GLU A 976 -69.35 59.77 -67.69
CA GLU A 976 -69.40 59.94 -66.24
C GLU A 976 -69.08 58.62 -65.52
N ILE A 977 -68.60 58.70 -64.27
CA ILE A 977 -68.18 57.54 -63.46
C ILE A 977 -69.23 57.30 -62.37
N VAL A 978 -69.74 56.07 -62.27
CA VAL A 978 -70.81 55.66 -61.35
C VAL A 978 -70.33 54.47 -60.49
N PRO A 979 -70.43 54.53 -59.14
CA PRO A 979 -70.75 55.72 -58.33
C PRO A 979 -69.66 56.79 -58.45
N SER A 980 -69.98 58.04 -58.08
CA SER A 980 -69.02 59.14 -58.23
C SER A 980 -67.87 59.02 -57.21
N LEU A 981 -66.75 59.70 -57.51
CA LEU A 981 -65.63 59.80 -56.58
C LEU A 981 -66.02 60.46 -55.25
N ASP A 982 -67.01 61.35 -55.26
CA ASP A 982 -67.50 62.02 -54.06
C ASP A 982 -68.41 61.08 -53.23
N ASP A 983 -69.15 60.16 -53.85
CA ASP A 983 -69.91 59.10 -53.15
C ASP A 983 -68.96 58.10 -52.47
N ILE A 984 -67.87 57.71 -53.16
CA ILE A 984 -66.82 56.86 -52.61
C ILE A 984 -66.16 57.53 -51.39
N GLN A 985 -65.87 58.84 -51.47
CA GLN A 985 -65.33 59.60 -50.35
C GLN A 985 -66.34 59.73 -49.19
N GLN A 986 -67.64 59.88 -49.47
CA GLN A 986 -68.71 59.86 -48.46
C GLN A 986 -68.81 58.50 -47.74
N ALA A 987 -68.70 57.38 -48.46
CA ALA A 987 -68.70 56.05 -47.87
C ALA A 987 -67.49 55.81 -46.95
N ILE A 988 -66.30 56.26 -47.36
CA ILE A 988 -65.10 56.25 -46.50
C ILE A 988 -65.34 57.09 -45.25
N ASN A 989 -65.95 58.28 -45.37
CA ASN A 989 -66.31 59.13 -44.24
C ASN A 989 -67.34 58.46 -43.30
N ARG A 990 -68.31 57.71 -43.84
CA ARG A 990 -69.26 56.92 -43.04
C ARG A 990 -68.56 55.82 -42.25
N MET A 991 -67.66 55.04 -42.87
CA MET A 991 -66.87 54.01 -42.15
C MET A 991 -66.05 54.59 -41.00
N ILE A 992 -65.44 55.76 -41.17
CA ILE A 992 -64.71 56.46 -40.10
C ILE A 992 -65.65 56.78 -38.94
N GLN A 993 -66.85 57.33 -39.21
CA GLN A 993 -67.82 57.64 -38.15
C GLN A 993 -68.26 56.38 -37.39
N LEU A 994 -68.51 55.27 -38.07
CA LEU A 994 -68.87 53.99 -37.45
C LEU A 994 -67.74 53.46 -36.54
N THR A 995 -66.49 53.58 -37.00
CA THR A 995 -65.29 53.22 -36.22
C THR A 995 -65.19 54.00 -34.91
N LEU A 996 -65.52 55.29 -34.94
CA LEU A 996 -65.55 56.14 -33.75
C LEU A 996 -66.75 55.81 -32.86
N ASP A 997 -67.90 55.49 -33.46
CA ASP A 997 -69.14 55.19 -32.74
C ASP A 997 -69.06 53.91 -31.89
N VAL A 998 -68.14 52.97 -32.18
CA VAL A 998 -67.82 51.85 -31.27
C VAL A 998 -67.50 52.35 -29.85
N SER A 999 -66.74 53.45 -29.74
CA SER A 999 -66.39 54.05 -28.44
C SER A 999 -67.57 54.75 -27.73
N ARG A 1000 -68.75 54.83 -28.38
CA ARG A 1000 -70.00 55.27 -27.73
C ARG A 1000 -70.69 54.16 -26.94
N GLY A 1001 -70.44 52.88 -27.25
CA GLY A 1001 -71.04 51.74 -26.53
C GLY A 1001 -70.29 51.35 -25.26
N VAL A 1002 -69.00 51.65 -25.16
CA VAL A 1002 -68.21 51.40 -23.94
C VAL A 1002 -68.50 52.47 -22.88
N ALA A 1003 -69.18 52.08 -21.80
CA ALA A 1003 -69.55 52.98 -20.71
C ALA A 1003 -68.39 53.26 -19.75
N GLN A 1004 -68.37 54.48 -19.18
CA GLN A 1004 -67.48 54.85 -18.09
C GLN A 1004 -67.91 54.15 -16.78
N TRP A 1005 -66.92 53.72 -15.98
CA TRP A 1005 -67.11 53.02 -14.70
C TRP A 1005 -68.02 53.76 -13.70
N GLY A 1006 -68.65 53.01 -12.79
CA GLY A 1006 -69.62 53.51 -11.81
C GLY A 1006 -71.09 53.62 -12.30
N GLN A 1007 -71.37 53.37 -13.58
CA GLN A 1007 -72.72 53.48 -14.17
C GLN A 1007 -73.54 52.18 -14.19
N ARG A 1008 -73.10 51.12 -13.48
CA ARG A 1008 -73.70 49.76 -13.51
C ARG A 1008 -75.22 49.72 -13.33
N HIS A 1009 -75.78 50.61 -12.50
CA HIS A 1009 -77.22 50.72 -12.22
C HIS A 1009 -78.08 51.24 -13.41
N LEU A 1010 -77.47 51.66 -14.52
CA LEU A 1010 -78.14 52.13 -15.73
C LEU A 1010 -78.03 51.15 -16.92
N GLN A 1011 -77.21 50.10 -16.82
CA GLN A 1011 -77.09 49.07 -17.86
C GLN A 1011 -77.97 47.87 -17.50
N LYS A 1012 -79.03 47.61 -18.28
CA LYS A 1012 -79.76 46.34 -18.23
C LYS A 1012 -79.15 45.36 -19.25
N PRO A 1013 -78.90 44.08 -18.87
CA PRO A 1013 -78.42 43.08 -19.83
C PRO A 1013 -79.53 42.70 -20.81
N ILE A 1014 -79.20 42.61 -22.11
CA ILE A 1014 -80.06 41.99 -23.12
C ILE A 1014 -79.64 40.53 -23.30
N LEU A 1015 -79.97 39.71 -22.30
CA LEU A 1015 -80.03 38.26 -22.49
C LEU A 1015 -81.48 37.88 -22.78
N LYS A 1016 -81.74 37.32 -23.97
CA LYS A 1016 -83.03 36.72 -24.31
C LYS A 1016 -83.09 35.29 -23.78
N GLU A 1017 -83.63 35.10 -22.58
CA GLU A 1017 -84.39 33.89 -22.25
C GLU A 1017 -85.66 34.26 -21.45
N PRO A 1018 -86.78 33.51 -21.56
CA PRO A 1018 -88.08 33.98 -21.08
C PRO A 1018 -88.50 33.42 -19.70
N GLY A 1019 -88.98 34.28 -18.78
CA GLY A 1019 -89.59 33.80 -17.53
C GLY A 1019 -90.06 34.85 -16.51
N THR A 1020 -91.37 35.20 -16.59
CA THR A 1020 -92.31 35.28 -15.44
C THR A 1020 -92.02 36.22 -14.22
N GLN A 1021 -92.85 37.28 -14.10
CA GLN A 1021 -93.70 37.74 -12.93
C GLN A 1021 -93.22 37.50 -11.45
N GLN A 1022 -93.56 38.25 -10.38
CA GLN A 1022 -94.35 39.48 -10.04
C GLN A 1022 -94.12 39.75 -8.52
N VAL A 1023 -94.45 40.87 -7.82
CA VAL A 1023 -94.91 42.26 -8.08
C VAL A 1023 -94.49 43.12 -6.85
N SER A 1024 -94.93 44.38 -6.69
CA SER A 1024 -94.71 45.21 -5.46
C SER A 1024 -95.95 46.03 -5.05
N SER A 1025 -95.98 46.54 -3.80
CA SER A 1025 -97.13 47.21 -3.17
C SER A 1025 -97.01 48.75 -3.09
N ALA A 1026 -98.14 49.46 -3.22
CA ALA A 1026 -98.28 50.93 -3.07
C ALA A 1026 -98.36 51.39 -1.59
N GLY A 1027 -98.33 52.69 -1.20
CA GLY A 1027 -98.32 53.96 -1.96
C GLY A 1027 -97.85 55.15 -1.07
N PHE A 1028 -98.49 56.32 -0.96
CA PHE A 1028 -99.69 56.84 -1.65
C PHE A 1028 -99.91 58.38 -1.44
N GLY A 1029 -99.54 59.24 -2.42
CA GLY A 1029 -99.91 60.68 -2.47
C GLY A 1029 -99.04 61.66 -1.65
N ALA A 1030 -98.93 62.96 -1.98
CA ALA A 1030 -99.49 63.78 -3.07
C ALA A 1030 -98.57 65.03 -3.29
N GLN A 1031 -98.75 65.98 -4.22
CA GLN A 1031 -99.83 66.25 -5.18
C GLN A 1031 -99.24 66.72 -6.54
N GLU A 1032 -99.51 67.94 -7.05
CA GLU A 1032 -99.05 68.43 -8.37
C GLU A 1032 -98.69 69.94 -8.42
N LYS A 1033 -97.69 70.27 -9.25
CA LYS A 1033 -97.79 71.40 -10.20
C LYS A 1033 -97.30 70.95 -11.57
N LYS A 1034 -98.20 70.94 -12.56
CA LYS A 1034 -97.92 70.51 -13.94
C LYS A 1034 -97.12 71.57 -14.70
N ASN A 1035 -96.12 71.15 -15.46
CA ASN A 1035 -96.00 71.61 -16.85
C ASN A 1035 -95.43 70.52 -17.77
N LYS A 1036 -95.66 70.64 -19.09
CA LYS A 1036 -95.77 69.48 -19.99
C LYS A 1036 -94.48 69.06 -20.73
N LYS A 1037 -94.30 67.73 -20.78
CA LYS A 1037 -93.73 66.89 -21.86
C LYS A 1037 -92.30 67.16 -22.35
N GLY A 1038 -91.51 66.09 -22.38
CA GLY A 1038 -90.21 66.00 -23.05
C GLY A 1038 -89.47 64.73 -22.63
N GLU A 1039 -89.79 63.59 -23.24
CA GLU A 1039 -89.05 62.35 -23.00
C GLU A 1039 -87.64 62.47 -23.59
N ILE A 1040 -86.63 62.42 -22.72
CA ILE A 1040 -85.23 62.38 -23.12
C ILE A 1040 -84.62 61.12 -22.52
N VAL A 1041 -84.38 60.12 -23.37
CA VAL A 1041 -83.55 58.96 -23.04
C VAL A 1041 -82.14 59.47 -22.71
N ARG A 1042 -81.78 59.47 -21.42
CA ARG A 1042 -80.46 59.90 -20.95
C ARG A 1042 -79.40 58.93 -21.46
N LYS A 1043 -78.68 59.32 -22.52
CA LYS A 1043 -77.53 58.58 -23.04
C LYS A 1043 -76.47 58.39 -21.93
N LEU A 1044 -75.96 57.17 -21.81
CA LEU A 1044 -74.87 56.82 -20.89
C LEU A 1044 -73.61 57.65 -21.19
N ARG A 1045 -72.80 57.94 -20.16
CA ARG A 1045 -71.46 58.53 -20.37
C ARG A 1045 -70.51 57.44 -20.86
N ASN A 1046 -69.89 57.68 -22.00
CA ASN A 1046 -69.02 56.73 -22.71
C ASN A 1046 -67.63 57.34 -22.95
N PHE A 1047 -66.71 56.56 -23.52
CA PHE A 1047 -65.34 57.02 -23.78
C PHE A 1047 -65.18 57.83 -25.08
N TYR A 1048 -66.26 58.05 -25.85
CA TYR A 1048 -66.24 58.68 -27.17
C TYR A 1048 -65.51 60.02 -27.23
N ALA A 1049 -65.79 60.96 -26.32
CA ALA A 1049 -65.15 62.27 -26.31
C ALA A 1049 -63.61 62.14 -26.22
N GLY A 1050 -63.13 61.39 -25.22
CA GLY A 1050 -61.70 61.14 -25.05
C GLY A 1050 -61.03 60.32 -26.15
N VAL A 1051 -61.79 59.60 -26.99
CA VAL A 1051 -61.25 58.91 -28.18
C VAL A 1051 -61.24 59.84 -29.41
N ALA A 1052 -62.33 60.56 -29.66
CA ALA A 1052 -62.47 61.47 -30.79
C ALA A 1052 -61.58 62.73 -30.68
N GLU A 1053 -61.37 63.25 -29.48
CA GLU A 1053 -60.51 64.42 -29.21
C GLU A 1053 -59.00 64.10 -29.29
N ASN A 1054 -58.62 62.83 -29.46
CA ASN A 1054 -57.22 62.43 -29.54
C ASN A 1054 -56.57 62.97 -30.84
N GLU A 1055 -55.53 63.80 -30.70
CA GLU A 1055 -54.83 64.49 -31.80
C GLU A 1055 -54.33 63.53 -32.90
N ALA A 1056 -53.88 62.33 -32.55
CA ALA A 1056 -53.42 61.34 -33.53
C ALA A 1056 -54.59 60.71 -34.30
N ILE A 1057 -55.75 60.56 -33.67
CA ILE A 1057 -56.97 60.05 -34.31
C ILE A 1057 -57.57 61.13 -35.23
N THR A 1058 -57.69 62.39 -34.78
CA THR A 1058 -58.14 63.50 -35.64
C THR A 1058 -57.22 63.72 -36.84
N LYS A 1059 -55.89 63.66 -36.68
CA LYS A 1059 -54.95 63.69 -37.81
C LYS A 1059 -55.15 62.57 -38.83
N LEU A 1060 -55.57 61.36 -38.39
CA LEU A 1060 -55.92 60.26 -39.31
C LEU A 1060 -57.27 60.48 -40.00
N ILE A 1061 -58.28 60.97 -39.28
CA ILE A 1061 -59.62 61.30 -39.82
C ILE A 1061 -59.49 62.34 -40.95
N VAL A 1062 -58.77 63.43 -40.71
CA VAL A 1062 -58.54 64.48 -41.71
C VAL A 1062 -57.84 63.92 -42.95
N LEU A 1063 -56.80 63.09 -42.77
CA LEU A 1063 -56.09 62.42 -43.87
C LEU A 1063 -56.96 61.47 -44.70
N LEU A 1064 -57.92 60.78 -44.06
CA LEU A 1064 -58.84 59.86 -44.74
C LEU A 1064 -60.01 60.60 -45.43
N SER A 1065 -60.39 61.77 -44.92
CA SER A 1065 -61.50 62.57 -45.47
C SER A 1065 -61.22 63.22 -46.83
N SER A 1066 -59.96 63.22 -47.27
CA SER A 1066 -59.49 63.72 -48.57
C SER A 1066 -58.77 62.67 -49.42
N CYS A 1067 -58.82 61.38 -49.00
CA CYS A 1067 -58.03 60.29 -49.58
C CYS A 1067 -58.37 59.96 -51.04
N VAL A 1068 -59.56 60.35 -51.54
CA VAL A 1068 -59.96 60.14 -52.94
C VAL A 1068 -59.47 61.25 -53.87
N SER A 1069 -59.10 62.42 -53.35
CA SER A 1069 -58.65 63.56 -54.18
C SER A 1069 -57.48 63.23 -55.14
N PRO A 1070 -56.42 62.49 -54.73
CA PRO A 1070 -55.35 62.08 -55.65
C PRO A 1070 -55.77 61.09 -56.74
N ILE A 1071 -56.92 60.39 -56.57
CA ILE A 1071 -57.46 59.45 -57.56
C ILE A 1071 -58.18 60.23 -58.68
N LYS A 1072 -58.60 61.47 -58.43
CA LYS A 1072 -59.34 62.33 -59.38
C LYS A 1072 -58.53 62.67 -60.64
N GLU A 1073 -57.21 62.82 -60.52
CA GLU A 1073 -56.34 63.05 -61.68
C GLU A 1073 -56.28 61.79 -62.57
N GLY A 1074 -55.93 60.62 -62.01
CA GLY A 1074 -55.89 59.36 -62.77
C GLY A 1074 -57.26 58.94 -63.35
N ALA A 1075 -58.36 59.24 -62.65
CA ALA A 1075 -59.71 59.05 -63.20
C ALA A 1075 -59.98 59.99 -64.39
N SER A 1076 -59.48 61.23 -64.35
CA SER A 1076 -59.56 62.18 -65.46
C SER A 1076 -58.67 61.77 -66.64
N GLU A 1077 -57.50 61.19 -66.41
CA GLU A 1077 -56.65 60.61 -67.47
C GLU A 1077 -57.38 59.47 -68.21
N VAL A 1078 -58.03 58.57 -67.46
CA VAL A 1078 -58.83 57.48 -68.06
C VAL A 1078 -60.01 58.03 -68.87
N LEU A 1079 -60.68 59.09 -68.40
CA LEU A 1079 -61.73 59.75 -69.19
C LEU A 1079 -61.17 60.46 -70.45
N GLN A 1080 -59.97 61.03 -70.38
CA GLN A 1080 -59.28 61.64 -71.54
C GLN A 1080 -58.80 60.61 -72.58
N GLU A 1081 -58.57 59.35 -72.21
CA GLU A 1081 -58.34 58.28 -73.20
C GLU A 1081 -59.55 58.11 -74.13
N PHE A 1082 -60.77 58.29 -73.61
CA PHE A 1082 -62.00 58.22 -74.40
C PHE A 1082 -62.26 59.49 -75.23
N ASP A 1083 -61.69 60.65 -74.90
CA ASP A 1083 -61.80 61.86 -75.73
C ASP A 1083 -61.21 61.66 -77.15
N LYS A 1084 -60.34 60.66 -77.35
CA LYS A 1084 -59.87 60.22 -78.68
C LYS A 1084 -61.02 59.73 -79.58
N TYR A 1085 -62.10 59.22 -78.99
CA TYR A 1085 -63.28 58.69 -79.67
C TYR A 1085 -64.44 59.70 -79.76
N LYS A 1086 -64.28 60.91 -79.21
CA LYS A 1086 -65.31 61.96 -79.12
C LYS A 1086 -66.06 62.21 -80.44
N MET A 1087 -65.34 62.19 -81.56
CA MET A 1087 -65.89 62.31 -82.91
C MET A 1087 -67.05 61.33 -83.21
N LEU A 1088 -67.07 60.15 -82.60
CA LEU A 1088 -68.14 59.15 -82.77
C LEU A 1088 -69.48 59.58 -82.14
N TRP A 1089 -69.49 60.58 -81.26
CA TRP A 1089 -70.68 61.10 -80.58
C TRP A 1089 -70.80 62.62 -80.57
N THR A 1090 -69.99 63.35 -81.37
CA THR A 1090 -70.05 64.82 -81.49
C THR A 1090 -70.15 65.40 -82.90
N GLU A 1091 -70.10 64.60 -83.96
CA GLU A 1091 -70.37 65.06 -85.34
C GLU A 1091 -71.53 64.27 -85.99
N GLU A 1092 -72.46 64.99 -86.62
CA GLU A 1092 -73.50 64.39 -87.47
C GLU A 1092 -72.92 63.99 -88.84
N LYS A 1093 -73.42 62.90 -89.43
CA LYS A 1093 -72.73 62.17 -90.51
C LYS A 1093 -72.77 62.80 -91.90
N ASP A 1094 -73.55 63.86 -92.11
CA ASP A 1094 -74.00 64.24 -93.46
C ASP A 1094 -73.13 65.29 -94.18
N THR A 1095 -72.19 65.94 -93.50
CA THR A 1095 -71.36 67.03 -94.07
C THR A 1095 -70.16 66.58 -94.91
N LYS A 1096 -70.12 65.31 -95.35
CA LYS A 1096 -68.99 64.72 -96.11
C LYS A 1096 -69.37 64.13 -97.47
N PHE A 1097 -70.50 64.56 -98.03
CA PHE A 1097 -71.00 64.15 -99.35
C PHE A 1097 -71.39 65.34 -100.26
N GLN A 1098 -70.51 66.35 -100.34
CA GLN A 1098 -70.43 67.30 -101.46
C GLN A 1098 -68.99 67.74 -101.70
#